data_AF-A0A933L2I5-F1
#
_entry.id   AF-A0A933L2I5-F1
#
_cell.length_a   1.000
_cell.length_b   1.000
_cell.length_c   1.000
_cell.angle_alpha   90.00
_cell.angle_beta   90.00
_cell.angle_gamma   90.00
#
_symmetry.space_group_name_H-M   'P 1'
#
loop_
_entity.id
_entity.type
_entity.pdbx_description
1 polymer ?
#
loop_
_entity_poly.entity_id
_entity_poly.type
_entity_poly.pdbx_seq_one_letter_code
_entity_poly.pdbx_strand_id
1 'polypeptide(L)'
;MMSDDWRKRVEALPYATSYTHYLLALGADRPEGPNIGSRGEHLTIVIITMNRPEVVQRLIKSIARHMPHYRGEILVVDNGSEDNARTRLAACLTETRVTPRLVVLPRNLGVAAGRNEAVRHVRTDWMLMLDDDIYLVSDPLPRMQEDLAVLGCKFANAMILDADAQTTFAWGGHLTVAVNRDGVRAGHGSPHKTVVVGDRDPQPELGTFLFGTAAVMEREAFARTGGFDEQLFVGFEDTDFSIRLFREGLKVGAVGPFSFVHDHPKPTTDVARSYERVRYSHQAIRDAAIHLENKYGVGFWTDGLQRWLDDKTKNDAGLPAVLAPRASAAVRTVPKGVLVIDTDNWAFANKADQLQRRLRHRFEFTVLSYAAIKDDFRIFLALEGFDIVHFVWRKIFAQLLGPAVSSRAATLGLDFRSHFAKQFAHTALTFGVYDHLFLAPGEIEKYAPCFEQADLYSVSSRKLFDIYSGIPGYPPPAAELTDGVDLELFRPSNRPLPEATAPLVVGWAGNSAWGPKTHDHKGLHTIIRPAIRELAREGIIFKEHFADIQVARRTRAEMPGYYTEIDIYLCASQSEGTPNPVLEAMACGVPVVTTDVGVAREALGPLQSEFILEDRSVEALASKLRRLHRDRSVLGALSEENLRRIGDWDWSRRAGANGDFFDAAIAKRRSRRD
;
A
#
# COMPACT_ATOMS: atom_id res chain seq x y z
N MET A 1 -16.97 6.24 16.91
CA MET A 1 -16.28 7.54 16.80
C MET A 1 -15.34 7.66 17.99
N MET A 2 -14.05 7.34 17.84
CA MET A 2 -13.05 7.76 18.82
C MET A 2 -12.85 9.26 18.66
N SER A 3 -12.99 10.03 19.74
CA SER A 3 -12.78 11.48 19.72
C SER A 3 -11.36 11.82 19.27
N ASP A 4 -11.20 12.88 18.49
CA ASP A 4 -9.92 13.47 18.03
C ASP A 4 -8.96 13.94 19.17
N ASP A 5 -9.25 13.59 20.42
CA ASP A 5 -8.56 14.00 21.63
C ASP A 5 -7.14 13.42 21.76
N TRP A 6 -6.81 12.36 21.02
CA TRP A 6 -5.47 11.75 21.05
C TRP A 6 -4.38 12.69 20.54
N ARG A 7 -4.67 13.56 19.54
CA ARG A 7 -3.69 14.50 18.97
C ARG A 7 -3.20 15.53 19.98
N LYS A 8 -4.00 15.83 21.01
CA LYS A 8 -3.62 16.74 22.11
C LYS A 8 -2.70 16.08 23.13
N ARG A 9 -2.55 14.75 23.07
CA ARG A 9 -1.72 13.95 24.00
C ARG A 9 -0.43 13.43 23.35
N VAL A 10 -0.17 13.76 22.09
CA VAL A 10 1.02 13.34 21.35
C VAL A 10 1.97 14.52 21.19
N GLU A 11 3.12 14.43 21.86
CA GLU A 11 4.24 15.33 21.67
C GLU A 11 5.01 14.89 20.41
N ALA A 12 5.21 15.80 19.46
CA ALA A 12 5.97 15.56 18.25
C ALA A 12 7.40 16.08 18.43
N LEU A 13 8.37 15.18 18.60
CA LEU A 13 9.78 15.54 18.68
C LEU A 13 10.43 15.38 17.28
N PRO A 14 11.18 16.38 16.77
CA PRO A 14 11.96 16.24 15.55
C PRO A 14 13.09 15.22 15.76
N TYR A 15 13.10 14.16 14.96
CA TYR A 15 14.19 13.18 14.96
C TYR A 15 15.39 13.79 14.21
N ALA A 16 16.35 14.35 14.94
CA ALA A 16 17.43 15.17 14.38
C ALA A 16 18.64 14.33 13.95
N THR A 17 19.02 14.43 12.67
CA THR A 17 20.36 14.09 12.18
C THR A 17 21.10 15.37 11.80
N SER A 18 22.40 15.43 12.10
CA SER A 18 23.30 16.50 11.67
C SER A 18 24.47 15.87 10.92
N TYR A 19 24.87 16.50 9.82
CA TYR A 19 26.11 16.15 9.12
C TYR A 19 27.32 16.23 10.07
N THR A 20 27.30 17.10 11.08
CA THR A 20 28.40 17.24 12.05
C THR A 20 28.58 16.05 12.99
N HIS A 21 27.74 15.01 12.98
CA HIS A 21 27.96 13.83 13.83
C HIS A 21 29.24 13.06 13.47
N TYR A 22 29.79 13.18 12.25
CA TYR A 22 31.12 12.61 11.96
C TYR A 22 32.22 13.19 12.86
N LEU A 23 32.03 14.38 13.43
CA LEU A 23 32.96 14.98 14.38
C LEU A 23 33.05 14.19 15.69
N LEU A 24 32.05 13.35 16.02
CA LEU A 24 32.14 12.39 17.13
C LEU A 24 33.24 11.33 16.91
N ALA A 25 33.72 11.19 15.68
CA ALA A 25 34.76 10.24 15.28
C ALA A 25 36.13 10.91 15.03
N LEU A 26 36.24 12.24 15.14
CA LEU A 26 37.52 12.94 15.01
C LEU A 26 38.40 12.64 16.23
N GLY A 27 39.12 11.53 16.14
CA GLY A 27 39.97 11.00 17.19
C GLY A 27 39.57 9.60 17.65
N ALA A 28 39.20 8.70 16.75
CA ALA A 28 38.88 7.28 17.06
C ALA A 28 40.05 6.46 17.67
N ASP A 29 41.19 7.12 17.88
CA ASP A 29 42.33 6.75 18.73
C ASP A 29 42.16 7.21 20.21
N ARG A 30 41.01 7.81 20.56
CA ARG A 30 40.58 8.21 21.92
C ARG A 30 39.21 7.60 22.27
N PRO A 31 38.90 7.43 23.58
CA PRO A 31 37.76 6.66 24.06
C PRO A 31 36.41 7.42 24.08
N GLU A 32 36.25 8.51 23.32
CA GLU A 32 35.01 9.29 23.30
C GLU A 32 34.19 8.95 22.04
N GLY A 33 33.12 8.15 22.19
CA GLY A 33 32.18 7.77 21.12
C GLY A 33 31.95 6.26 20.97
N PRO A 34 31.08 5.80 20.04
CA PRO A 34 30.91 4.38 19.73
C PRO A 34 32.20 3.74 19.23
N ASN A 35 32.76 2.82 20.01
CA ASN A 35 34.00 2.12 19.68
C ASN A 35 33.93 0.64 20.09
N ILE A 36 33.69 -0.22 19.10
CA ILE A 36 33.71 -1.68 19.25
C ILE A 36 35.14 -2.26 19.13
N GLY A 37 36.12 -1.44 18.76
CA GLY A 37 37.50 -1.82 18.49
C GLY A 37 37.70 -2.32 17.06
N SER A 38 38.83 -1.96 16.44
CA SER A 38 39.17 -2.33 15.05
C SER A 38 39.18 -3.84 14.79
N ARG A 39 39.35 -4.64 15.84
CA ARG A 39 39.29 -6.11 15.80
C ARG A 39 38.30 -6.64 16.84
N GLY A 40 37.36 -5.81 17.28
CA GLY A 40 36.34 -6.19 18.25
C GLY A 40 36.84 -6.25 19.70
N GLU A 41 37.94 -5.57 20.05
CA GLU A 41 38.52 -5.57 21.40
C GLU A 41 37.51 -5.18 22.49
N HIS A 42 36.51 -4.36 22.14
CA HIS A 42 35.47 -3.86 23.03
C HIS A 42 34.11 -4.50 22.73
N LEU A 43 34.07 -5.60 21.99
CA LEU A 43 32.86 -6.30 21.56
C LEU A 43 32.81 -7.72 22.13
N THR A 44 31.62 -8.13 22.58
CA THR A 44 31.29 -9.54 22.81
C THR A 44 30.22 -9.97 21.81
N ILE A 45 30.48 -11.01 21.02
CA ILE A 45 29.45 -11.66 20.21
C ILE A 45 28.65 -12.59 21.12
N VAL A 46 27.35 -12.35 21.27
CA VAL A 46 26.46 -13.06 22.18
C VAL A 46 25.48 -13.90 21.36
N ILE A 47 25.47 -15.20 21.62
CA ILE A 47 24.62 -16.18 20.94
C ILE A 47 23.85 -16.94 22.02
N ILE A 48 22.53 -16.86 21.99
CA ILE A 48 21.67 -17.73 22.80
C ILE A 48 21.19 -18.89 21.94
N THR A 49 21.18 -20.10 22.48
CA THR A 49 20.75 -21.30 21.74
C THR A 49 20.02 -22.28 22.64
N MET A 50 19.17 -23.13 22.05
CA MET A 50 18.58 -24.26 22.74
C MET A 50 18.40 -25.42 21.75
N ASN A 51 18.97 -26.58 22.08
CA ASN A 51 18.83 -27.83 21.33
C ASN A 51 19.26 -27.78 19.84
N ARG A 52 20.17 -26.85 19.48
CA ARG A 52 20.63 -26.62 18.08
C ARG A 52 22.16 -26.60 17.91
N PRO A 53 22.90 -27.62 18.39
CA PRO A 53 24.37 -27.60 18.38
C PRO A 53 24.99 -27.45 16.98
N GLU A 54 24.40 -28.05 15.93
CA GLU A 54 24.93 -27.96 14.56
C GLU A 54 24.84 -26.55 13.98
N VAL A 55 23.74 -25.85 14.29
CA VAL A 55 23.48 -24.50 13.77
C VAL A 55 24.47 -23.52 14.41
N VAL A 56 24.67 -23.63 15.72
CA VAL A 56 25.70 -22.87 16.43
C VAL A 56 27.09 -23.19 15.90
N GLN A 57 27.40 -24.47 15.63
CA GLN A 57 28.72 -24.83 15.09
C GLN A 57 28.99 -24.14 13.74
N ARG A 58 27.98 -24.02 12.87
CA ARG A 58 28.09 -23.30 11.60
C ARG A 58 28.39 -21.81 11.83
N LEU A 59 27.68 -21.15 12.74
CA LEU A 59 27.94 -19.76 13.09
C LEU A 59 29.37 -19.57 13.60
N ILE A 60 29.82 -20.37 14.58
CA ILE A 60 31.18 -20.27 15.12
C ILE A 60 32.26 -20.52 14.04
N LYS A 61 32.06 -21.52 13.17
CA LYS A 61 32.97 -21.78 12.04
C LYS A 61 33.03 -20.60 11.06
N SER A 62 31.90 -19.92 10.83
CA SER A 62 31.86 -18.74 9.97
C SER A 62 32.58 -17.54 10.60
N ILE A 63 32.41 -17.30 11.90
CA ILE A 63 33.16 -16.28 12.64
C ILE A 63 34.66 -16.55 12.57
N ALA A 64 35.09 -17.79 12.84
CA ALA A 64 36.51 -18.16 12.77
C ALA A 64 37.12 -18.00 11.37
N ARG A 65 36.30 -18.16 10.32
CA ARG A 65 36.72 -18.00 8.92
C ARG A 65 36.83 -16.53 8.52
N HIS A 66 35.82 -15.74 8.84
CA HIS A 66 35.68 -14.38 8.32
C HIS A 66 36.26 -13.32 9.26
N MET A 67 36.44 -13.63 10.55
CA MET A 67 37.04 -12.73 11.54
C MET A 67 38.27 -13.39 12.21
N PRO A 68 39.30 -13.82 11.44
CA PRO A 68 40.44 -14.58 11.97
C PRO A 68 41.31 -13.80 12.96
N HIS A 69 41.14 -12.48 13.05
CA HIS A 69 41.89 -11.59 13.93
C HIS A 69 41.05 -10.98 15.05
N TYR A 70 39.84 -11.49 15.27
CA TYR A 70 38.96 -11.03 16.34
C TYR A 70 39.63 -11.14 17.72
N ARG A 71 39.55 -10.06 18.50
CA ARG A 71 40.16 -9.93 19.83
C ARG A 71 39.15 -9.80 20.97
N GLY A 72 37.86 -9.71 20.64
CA GLY A 72 36.77 -9.68 21.60
C GLY A 72 36.45 -11.06 22.16
N GLU A 73 35.31 -11.16 22.83
CA GLU A 73 34.79 -12.42 23.37
C GLU A 73 33.68 -12.99 22.47
N ILE A 74 33.60 -14.32 22.38
CA ILE A 74 32.42 -15.01 21.85
C ILE A 74 31.76 -15.73 23.03
N LEU A 75 30.53 -15.37 23.34
CA LEU A 75 29.72 -15.93 24.41
C LEU A 75 28.58 -16.73 23.82
N VAL A 76 28.57 -18.03 24.10
CA VAL A 76 27.45 -18.92 23.78
C VAL A 76 26.71 -19.24 25.07
N VAL A 77 25.40 -19.00 25.10
CA VAL A 77 24.54 -19.30 26.24
C VAL A 77 23.57 -20.41 25.85
N ASP A 78 23.72 -21.57 26.49
CA ASP A 78 22.77 -22.67 26.41
C ASP A 78 21.55 -22.33 27.28
N ASN A 79 20.44 -21.97 26.65
CA ASN A 79 19.18 -21.58 27.29
C ASN A 79 18.33 -22.81 27.67
N GLY A 80 18.93 -23.78 28.35
CA GLY A 80 18.25 -24.96 28.88
C GLY A 80 18.09 -26.12 27.89
N SER A 81 19.12 -26.41 27.08
CA SER A 81 19.15 -27.60 26.23
C SER A 81 19.12 -28.89 27.05
N GLU A 82 18.63 -29.96 26.43
CA GLU A 82 18.71 -31.33 26.94
C GLU A 82 20.17 -31.80 27.03
N ASP A 83 20.46 -32.75 27.94
CA ASP A 83 21.84 -33.17 28.24
C ASP A 83 22.62 -33.67 27.01
N ASN A 84 21.96 -34.39 26.10
CA ASN A 84 22.60 -34.85 24.86
C ASN A 84 22.95 -33.67 23.93
N ALA A 85 22.03 -32.71 23.76
CA ALA A 85 22.27 -31.53 22.96
C ALA A 85 23.37 -30.64 23.59
N ARG A 86 23.38 -30.50 24.92
CA ARG A 86 24.41 -29.78 25.67
C ARG A 86 25.79 -30.41 25.51
N THR A 87 25.87 -31.74 25.57
CA THR A 87 27.12 -32.49 25.35
C THR A 87 27.66 -32.25 23.94
N ARG A 88 26.79 -32.32 22.93
CA ARG A 88 27.15 -32.04 21.53
C ARG A 88 27.56 -30.59 21.32
N LEU A 89 26.86 -29.64 21.92
CA LEU A 89 27.20 -28.22 21.88
C LEU A 89 28.61 -28.00 22.43
N ALA A 90 28.91 -28.52 23.62
CA ALA A 90 30.23 -28.40 24.23
C ALA A 90 31.33 -28.99 23.32
N ALA A 91 31.10 -30.16 22.72
CA ALA A 91 32.04 -30.77 21.77
C ALA A 91 32.26 -29.87 20.54
N CYS A 92 31.19 -29.41 19.90
CA CYS A 92 31.25 -28.57 18.70
C CYS A 92 32.03 -27.25 18.90
N LEU A 93 31.98 -26.66 20.10
CA LEU A 93 32.70 -25.42 20.42
C LEU A 93 34.22 -25.64 20.57
N THR A 94 34.66 -26.85 20.90
CA THR A 94 36.10 -27.19 21.01
C THR A 94 36.78 -27.47 19.67
N GLU A 95 36.02 -27.77 18.62
CA GLU A 95 36.52 -28.11 17.27
C GLU A 95 36.85 -26.88 16.40
N THR A 96 36.91 -25.68 16.97
CA THR A 96 37.00 -24.43 16.19
C THR A 96 38.29 -23.66 16.50
N ARG A 97 38.72 -22.82 15.55
CA ARG A 97 39.95 -22.00 15.69
C ARG A 97 39.80 -20.84 16.69
N VAL A 98 38.58 -20.55 17.10
CA VAL A 98 38.24 -19.59 18.15
C VAL A 98 37.76 -20.39 19.37
N THR A 99 37.84 -19.82 20.58
CA THR A 99 37.40 -20.52 21.79
C THR A 99 36.23 -19.77 22.41
N PRO A 100 34.97 -20.13 22.06
CA PRO A 100 33.80 -19.52 22.68
C PRO A 100 33.69 -19.90 24.15
N ARG A 101 33.23 -18.97 24.98
CA ARG A 101 32.85 -19.24 26.37
C ARG A 101 31.42 -19.74 26.39
N LEU A 102 31.21 -20.93 26.96
CA LEU A 102 29.88 -21.50 27.16
C LEU A 102 29.35 -21.16 28.56
N VAL A 103 28.13 -20.64 28.63
CA VAL A 103 27.34 -20.52 29.87
C VAL A 103 26.11 -21.39 29.72
N VAL A 104 25.80 -22.19 30.75
CA VAL A 104 24.66 -23.12 30.74
C VAL A 104 23.62 -22.63 31.73
N LEU A 105 22.40 -22.40 31.24
CA LEU A 105 21.26 -22.05 32.07
C LEU A 105 20.52 -23.32 32.52
N PRO A 106 19.96 -23.33 33.74
CA PRO A 106 19.35 -24.53 34.31
C PRO A 106 18.04 -24.92 33.63
N ARG A 107 17.39 -23.99 32.93
CA ARG A 107 16.13 -24.19 32.22
C ARG A 107 15.97 -23.14 31.12
N ASN A 108 15.02 -23.37 30.22
CA ASN A 108 14.62 -22.38 29.22
C ASN A 108 13.92 -21.20 29.89
N LEU A 109 14.51 -20.01 29.75
CA LEU A 109 13.96 -18.76 30.27
C LEU A 109 13.09 -18.02 29.24
N GLY A 110 12.97 -18.52 28.01
CA GLY A 110 12.40 -17.77 26.88
C GLY A 110 13.42 -16.82 26.26
N VAL A 111 12.99 -16.06 25.25
CA VAL A 111 13.85 -15.17 24.46
C VAL A 111 14.27 -13.95 25.27
N ALA A 112 13.32 -13.19 25.83
CA ALA A 112 13.63 -11.94 26.54
C ALA A 112 14.51 -12.16 27.77
N ALA A 113 14.09 -13.06 28.68
CA ALA A 113 14.86 -13.36 29.89
C ALA A 113 16.17 -14.10 29.58
N GLY A 114 16.19 -14.98 28.56
CA GLY A 114 17.43 -15.63 28.11
C GLY A 114 18.45 -14.64 27.58
N ARG A 115 18.03 -13.65 26.77
CA ARG A 115 18.90 -12.56 26.29
C ARG A 115 19.36 -11.68 27.46
N ASN A 116 18.47 -11.25 28.35
CA ASN A 116 18.85 -10.46 29.53
C ASN A 116 19.89 -11.18 30.40
N GLU A 117 19.69 -12.48 30.65
CA GLU A 117 20.65 -13.29 31.38
C GLU A 117 21.99 -13.36 30.66
N ALA A 118 21.99 -13.57 29.33
CA ALA A 118 23.21 -13.57 28.54
C ALA A 118 24.00 -12.25 28.65
N VAL A 119 23.31 -11.09 28.66
CA VAL A 119 23.95 -9.77 28.80
C VAL A 119 24.66 -9.62 30.14
N ARG A 120 24.18 -10.26 31.22
CA ARG A 120 24.87 -10.24 32.54
C ARG A 120 26.27 -10.87 32.50
N HIS A 121 26.50 -11.74 31.53
CA HIS A 121 27.80 -12.39 31.31
C HIS A 121 28.71 -11.63 30.35
N VAL A 122 28.25 -10.56 29.70
CA VAL A 122 29.07 -9.76 28.78
C VAL A 122 30.12 -8.96 29.55
N ARG A 123 31.37 -9.03 29.08
CA ARG A 123 32.54 -8.43 29.75
C ARG A 123 33.05 -7.17 29.08
N THR A 124 32.56 -6.85 27.90
CA THR A 124 33.01 -5.72 27.10
C THR A 124 31.97 -4.59 27.10
N ASP A 125 32.32 -3.45 26.52
CA ASP A 125 31.44 -2.27 26.49
C ASP A 125 30.31 -2.41 25.45
N TRP A 126 30.53 -3.22 24.41
CA TRP A 126 29.58 -3.47 23.35
C TRP A 126 29.25 -4.95 23.22
N MET A 127 28.06 -5.24 22.74
CA MET A 127 27.64 -6.60 22.41
C MET A 127 27.04 -6.65 21.00
N LEU A 128 27.38 -7.70 20.26
CA LEU A 128 26.69 -8.07 19.03
C LEU A 128 25.83 -9.30 19.32
N MET A 129 24.53 -9.08 19.50
CA MET A 129 23.55 -10.14 19.70
C MET A 129 23.23 -10.77 18.36
N LEU A 130 23.39 -12.09 18.24
CA LEU A 130 23.06 -12.87 17.04
C LEU A 130 22.16 -14.04 17.42
N ASP A 131 21.11 -14.26 16.64
CA ASP A 131 20.37 -15.51 16.65
C ASP A 131 21.27 -16.66 16.16
N ASP A 132 20.99 -17.89 16.64
CA ASP A 132 21.84 -19.05 16.40
C ASP A 132 21.82 -19.58 14.96
N ASP A 133 20.88 -19.11 14.14
CA ASP A 133 20.65 -19.44 12.73
C ASP A 133 21.24 -18.39 11.75
N ILE A 134 22.11 -17.53 12.26
CA ILE A 134 22.92 -16.61 11.46
C ILE A 134 24.27 -17.23 11.14
N TYR A 135 24.85 -16.91 9.98
CA TYR A 135 26.29 -17.13 9.73
C TYR A 135 26.90 -15.98 8.92
N LEU A 136 28.22 -15.83 9.05
CA LEU A 136 28.96 -14.76 8.39
C LEU A 136 29.46 -15.17 7.00
N VAL A 137 29.45 -14.23 6.06
CA VAL A 137 30.06 -14.36 4.72
C VAL A 137 31.20 -13.39 4.46
N SER A 138 31.40 -12.41 5.35
CA SER A 138 32.47 -11.41 5.32
C SER A 138 32.76 -10.88 6.74
N ASP A 139 33.83 -10.09 6.91
CA ASP A 139 34.16 -9.45 8.19
C ASP A 139 33.31 -8.18 8.38
N PRO A 140 32.38 -8.13 9.36
CA PRO A 140 31.51 -6.98 9.54
C PRO A 140 32.17 -5.83 10.29
N LEU A 141 33.27 -6.07 11.02
CA LEU A 141 33.77 -5.14 12.03
C LEU A 141 34.21 -3.78 11.46
N PRO A 142 35.00 -3.71 10.38
CA PRO A 142 35.50 -2.42 9.88
C PRO A 142 34.36 -1.48 9.52
N ARG A 143 33.37 -2.01 8.79
CA ARG A 143 32.23 -1.22 8.32
C ARG A 143 31.24 -0.92 9.43
N MET A 144 30.97 -1.88 10.32
CA MET A 144 30.13 -1.67 11.50
C MET A 144 30.67 -0.56 12.40
N GLN A 145 31.99 -0.50 12.62
CA GLN A 145 32.63 0.55 13.41
C GLN A 145 32.52 1.92 12.73
N GLU A 146 32.75 1.99 11.41
CA GLU A 146 32.59 3.22 10.63
C GLU A 146 31.15 3.74 10.72
N ASP A 147 30.17 2.89 10.49
CA ASP A 147 28.75 3.25 10.49
C ASP A 147 28.27 3.69 11.88
N LEU A 148 28.69 2.99 12.95
CA LEU A 148 28.39 3.39 14.33
C LEU A 148 28.94 4.78 14.65
N ALA A 149 30.15 5.07 14.17
CA ALA A 149 30.79 6.37 14.37
C ALA A 149 30.07 7.49 13.60
N VAL A 150 29.64 7.21 12.35
CA VAL A 150 28.85 8.15 11.53
C VAL A 150 27.50 8.46 12.19
N LEU A 151 26.80 7.43 12.68
CA LEU A 151 25.46 7.59 13.24
C LEU A 151 25.46 8.11 14.69
N GLY A 152 26.53 7.87 15.45
CA GLY A 152 26.60 8.15 16.88
C GLY A 152 25.56 7.37 17.71
N CYS A 153 25.16 6.20 17.23
CA CYS A 153 24.12 5.38 17.86
C CYS A 153 24.70 4.44 18.91
N LYS A 154 23.90 4.15 19.94
CA LYS A 154 24.19 3.13 20.97
C LYS A 154 23.50 1.79 20.70
N PHE A 155 22.58 1.78 19.75
CA PHE A 155 21.81 0.63 19.31
C PHE A 155 21.76 0.66 17.80
N ALA A 156 22.13 -0.43 17.15
CA ALA A 156 22.05 -0.53 15.71
C ALA A 156 21.73 -1.96 15.25
N ASN A 157 20.85 -2.03 14.27
CA ASN A 157 20.58 -3.25 13.52
C ASN A 157 21.76 -3.59 12.63
N ALA A 158 22.18 -4.85 12.63
CA ALA A 158 23.06 -5.37 11.59
C ALA A 158 22.22 -5.87 10.42
N MET A 159 22.58 -5.49 9.19
CA MET A 159 21.85 -5.93 8.00
C MET A 159 21.84 -7.45 7.86
N ILE A 160 20.70 -7.99 7.43
CA ILE A 160 20.47 -9.43 7.28
C ILE A 160 20.18 -9.75 5.82
N LEU A 161 20.90 -10.73 5.29
CA LEU A 161 20.67 -11.34 3.99
C LEU A 161 19.78 -12.57 4.12
N ASP A 162 19.01 -12.84 3.07
CA ASP A 162 18.30 -14.12 2.90
C ASP A 162 19.29 -15.27 2.72
N ALA A 163 18.80 -16.51 2.86
CA ALA A 163 19.60 -17.74 2.78
C ALA A 163 20.39 -17.92 1.46
N ASP A 164 20.01 -17.21 0.40
CA ASP A 164 20.75 -17.20 -0.87
C ASP A 164 22.05 -16.37 -0.81
N ALA A 165 22.24 -15.55 0.24
CA ALA A 165 23.30 -14.56 0.39
C ALA A 165 23.38 -13.56 -0.78
N GLN A 166 22.33 -13.46 -1.59
CA GLN A 166 22.21 -12.57 -2.75
C GLN A 166 21.16 -11.50 -2.54
N THR A 167 20.23 -11.69 -1.60
CA THR A 167 19.14 -10.75 -1.37
C THR A 167 19.03 -10.33 0.09
N THR A 168 18.51 -9.13 0.35
CA THR A 168 18.37 -8.61 1.71
C THR A 168 17.05 -9.06 2.34
N PHE A 169 17.13 -9.70 3.50
CA PHE A 169 15.98 -10.07 4.33
C PHE A 169 15.49 -8.88 5.17
N ALA A 170 16.40 -8.22 5.89
CA ALA A 170 16.07 -7.08 6.74
C ALA A 170 17.20 -6.05 6.76
N TRP A 171 16.84 -4.78 6.64
CA TRP A 171 17.75 -3.64 6.75
C TRP A 171 17.05 -2.57 7.57
N GLY A 172 17.55 -2.24 8.76
CA GLY A 172 16.90 -1.26 9.62
C GLY A 172 15.43 -1.57 9.94
N GLY A 173 14.69 -0.57 10.42
CA GLY A 173 13.28 -0.74 10.71
C GLY A 173 12.62 0.45 11.38
N HIS A 174 11.31 0.52 11.25
CA HIS A 174 10.49 1.50 11.95
C HIS A 174 9.37 0.84 12.74
N LEU A 175 9.10 1.40 13.91
CA LEU A 175 7.81 1.26 14.57
C LEU A 175 6.77 1.98 13.72
N THR A 176 5.63 1.33 13.51
CA THR A 176 4.52 1.85 12.72
C THR A 176 3.28 1.96 13.59
N VAL A 177 2.44 2.96 13.28
CA VAL A 177 1.13 3.13 13.93
C VAL A 177 0.09 3.29 12.83
N ALA A 178 -0.93 2.43 12.86
CA ALA A 178 -2.08 2.50 11.99
C ALA A 178 -3.30 2.94 12.81
N VAL A 179 -3.99 3.99 12.35
CA VAL A 179 -5.23 4.47 12.97
C VAL A 179 -6.40 4.04 12.09
N ASN A 180 -7.16 3.06 12.56
CA ASN A 180 -8.32 2.51 11.88
C ASN A 180 -9.62 2.88 12.61
N ARG A 181 -10.78 2.63 11.98
CA ARG A 181 -12.09 2.89 12.61
C ARG A 181 -12.29 2.12 13.92
N ASP A 182 -11.64 0.96 14.04
CA ASP A 182 -11.77 0.05 15.18
C ASP A 182 -10.68 0.25 16.25
N GLY A 183 -9.81 1.26 16.09
CA GLY A 183 -8.78 1.59 17.07
C GLY A 183 -7.41 1.95 16.48
N VAL A 184 -6.47 2.24 17.37
CA VAL A 184 -5.06 2.45 17.05
C VAL A 184 -4.34 1.12 17.16
N ARG A 185 -3.55 0.76 16.15
CA ARG A 185 -2.67 -0.41 16.17
C ARG A 185 -1.22 -0.02 15.99
N ALA A 186 -0.33 -0.66 16.71
CA ALA A 186 1.10 -0.52 16.58
C ALA A 186 1.68 -1.79 15.94
N GLY A 187 2.77 -1.61 15.18
CA GLY A 187 3.51 -2.68 14.56
C GLY A 187 4.95 -2.26 14.32
N HIS A 188 5.69 -3.09 13.61
CA HIS A 188 7.07 -2.84 13.25
C HIS A 188 7.38 -3.47 11.89
N GLY A 189 8.45 -3.02 11.25
CA GLY A 189 8.93 -3.65 10.03
C GLY A 189 10.14 -2.94 9.45
N SER A 190 10.91 -3.68 8.65
CA SER A 190 11.90 -3.10 7.75
C SER A 190 11.16 -2.39 6.61
N PRO A 191 11.37 -1.09 6.37
CA PRO A 191 10.76 -0.39 5.23
C PRO A 191 11.42 -0.76 3.89
N HIS A 192 12.52 -1.51 3.90
CA HIS A 192 13.29 -1.83 2.70
C HIS A 192 12.67 -3.01 1.96
N LYS A 193 12.48 -2.82 0.65
CA LYS A 193 12.20 -3.93 -0.28
C LYS A 193 13.42 -4.86 -0.29
N THR A 194 13.21 -6.15 -0.59
CA THR A 194 14.30 -7.07 -0.89
C THR A 194 15.14 -6.52 -2.05
N VAL A 195 16.42 -6.22 -1.81
CA VAL A 195 17.37 -5.73 -2.81
C VAL A 195 18.41 -6.81 -3.09
N VAL A 196 18.89 -6.89 -4.34
CA VAL A 196 20.02 -7.74 -4.70
C VAL A 196 21.31 -7.10 -4.16
N VAL A 197 22.09 -7.87 -3.41
CA VAL A 197 23.40 -7.47 -2.89
C VAL A 197 24.27 -6.99 -4.04
N GLY A 198 24.69 -5.73 -3.96
CA GLY A 198 25.58 -5.11 -4.95
C GLY A 198 27.04 -5.10 -4.48
N ASP A 199 27.93 -4.57 -5.32
CA ASP A 199 29.38 -4.49 -5.03
C ASP A 199 29.75 -3.50 -3.91
N ARG A 200 28.78 -2.74 -3.39
CA ARG A 200 29.00 -1.75 -2.32
C ARG A 200 27.96 -1.91 -1.23
N ASP A 201 28.45 -2.00 0.00
CA ASP A 201 27.64 -1.93 1.21
C ASP A 201 26.86 -0.59 1.24
N PRO A 202 25.55 -0.61 1.53
CA PRO A 202 24.72 0.58 1.56
C PRO A 202 25.10 1.53 2.70
N GLN A 203 24.68 2.78 2.60
CA GLN A 203 24.96 3.80 3.63
C GLN A 203 24.20 3.48 4.93
N PRO A 204 24.76 3.86 6.10
CA PRO A 204 24.08 3.65 7.36
C PRO A 204 22.87 4.58 7.52
N GLU A 205 21.81 4.08 8.15
CA GLU A 205 20.55 4.81 8.28
C GLU A 205 20.06 4.83 9.73
N LEU A 206 19.14 5.74 10.06
CA LEU A 206 18.45 5.72 11.34
C LEU A 206 17.05 5.15 11.21
N GLY A 207 16.69 4.30 12.17
CA GLY A 207 15.38 3.71 12.34
C GLY A 207 14.77 4.04 13.70
N THR A 208 13.63 3.42 13.96
CA THR A 208 12.96 3.44 15.28
C THR A 208 12.70 2.04 15.83
N PHE A 209 13.06 0.99 15.08
CA PHE A 209 12.91 -0.40 15.46
C PHE A 209 14.27 -1.10 15.45
N LEU A 210 14.62 -1.76 16.55
CA LEU A 210 15.80 -2.60 16.73
C LEU A 210 15.34 -4.05 16.75
N PHE A 211 15.61 -4.82 15.70
CA PHE A 211 15.17 -6.22 15.63
C PHE A 211 16.09 -7.15 16.44
N GLY A 212 15.51 -8.21 17.00
CA GLY A 212 16.23 -9.14 17.88
C GLY A 212 17.26 -10.05 17.20
N THR A 213 17.17 -10.23 15.88
CA THR A 213 17.95 -11.24 15.14
C THR A 213 19.45 -10.94 15.04
N ALA A 214 19.81 -9.69 14.77
CA ALA A 214 21.20 -9.26 14.67
C ALA A 214 21.34 -7.78 15.04
N ALA A 215 21.87 -7.48 16.23
CA ALA A 215 21.93 -6.11 16.73
C ALA A 215 23.22 -5.85 17.54
N VAL A 216 23.87 -4.73 17.25
CA VAL A 216 25.00 -4.20 18.01
C VAL A 216 24.52 -3.15 19.01
N MET A 217 24.91 -3.29 20.28
CA MET A 217 24.37 -2.51 21.39
C MET A 217 25.45 -2.17 22.41
N GLU A 218 25.38 -0.96 22.96
CA GLU A 218 26.20 -0.49 24.09
C GLU A 218 25.63 -1.10 25.39
N ARG A 219 26.45 -1.83 26.14
CA ARG A 219 26.02 -2.66 27.28
C ARG A 219 25.41 -1.82 28.40
N GLU A 220 26.01 -0.68 28.74
CA GLU A 220 25.51 0.21 29.78
C GLU A 220 24.21 0.89 29.34
N ALA A 221 24.08 1.27 28.07
CA ALA A 221 22.80 1.78 27.55
C ALA A 221 21.69 0.75 27.62
N PHE A 222 21.96 -0.50 27.24
CA PHE A 222 21.00 -1.59 27.39
C PHE A 222 20.58 -1.81 28.84
N ALA A 223 21.52 -1.72 29.79
CA ALA A 223 21.23 -1.83 31.21
C ALA A 223 20.37 -0.65 31.71
N ARG A 224 20.68 0.59 31.30
CA ARG A 224 19.94 1.80 31.68
C ARG A 224 18.49 1.81 31.17
N THR A 225 18.23 1.20 30.01
CA THR A 225 16.87 1.09 29.43
C THR A 225 16.05 -0.05 30.03
N GLY A 226 16.63 -0.81 30.97
CA GLY A 226 15.95 -1.91 31.69
C GLY A 226 15.92 -3.26 30.96
N GLY A 227 16.67 -3.42 29.85
CA GLY A 227 16.72 -4.65 29.07
C GLY A 227 15.40 -5.03 28.40
N PHE A 228 15.25 -6.29 27.98
CA PHE A 228 13.99 -6.80 27.40
C PHE A 228 12.95 -7.09 28.50
N ASP A 229 11.65 -6.98 28.18
CA ASP A 229 10.58 -7.31 29.11
C ASP A 229 10.48 -8.83 29.30
N GLU A 230 10.88 -9.33 30.47
CA GLU A 230 10.94 -10.77 30.77
C GLU A 230 9.58 -11.47 30.80
N GLN A 231 8.46 -10.73 30.77
CA GLN A 231 7.12 -11.32 30.59
C GLN A 231 6.89 -11.81 29.15
N LEU A 232 7.72 -11.36 28.20
CA LEU A 232 7.68 -11.77 26.80
C LEU A 232 8.54 -13.00 26.57
N PHE A 233 7.94 -14.17 26.80
CA PHE A 233 8.63 -15.45 26.63
C PHE A 233 9.11 -15.67 25.18
N VAL A 234 8.31 -15.28 24.18
CA VAL A 234 8.68 -15.31 22.76
C VAL A 234 7.86 -14.29 21.96
N GLY A 235 8.54 -13.53 21.09
CA GLY A 235 7.91 -12.55 20.21
C GLY A 235 7.61 -11.21 20.90
N PHE A 236 7.60 -10.14 20.10
CA PHE A 236 7.38 -8.75 20.52
C PHE A 236 8.38 -8.17 21.53
N GLU A 237 9.39 -8.92 21.97
CA GLU A 237 10.39 -8.40 22.92
C GLU A 237 11.21 -7.26 22.33
N ASP A 238 11.52 -7.36 21.04
CA ASP A 238 12.22 -6.35 20.27
C ASP A 238 11.33 -5.13 19.97
N THR A 239 10.03 -5.34 19.78
CA THR A 239 9.02 -4.30 19.60
C THR A 239 8.84 -3.49 20.87
N ASP A 240 8.66 -4.16 22.00
CA ASP A 240 8.58 -3.52 23.32
C ASP A 240 9.84 -2.69 23.62
N PHE A 241 11.01 -3.29 23.41
CA PHE A 241 12.29 -2.63 23.64
C PHE A 241 12.43 -1.39 22.74
N SER A 242 12.12 -1.51 21.46
CA SER A 242 12.15 -0.41 20.50
C SER A 242 11.22 0.74 20.88
N ILE A 243 10.01 0.45 21.37
CA ILE A 243 9.09 1.49 21.85
C ILE A 243 9.70 2.25 23.02
N ARG A 244 10.36 1.55 23.95
CA ARG A 244 11.05 2.19 25.09
C ARG A 244 12.24 3.03 24.64
N LEU A 245 13.10 2.51 23.75
CA LEU A 245 14.20 3.28 23.15
C LEU A 245 13.70 4.57 22.50
N PHE A 246 12.63 4.46 21.71
CA PHE A 246 12.03 5.61 21.03
C PHE A 246 11.48 6.65 22.01
N ARG A 247 10.79 6.22 23.09
CA ARG A 247 10.25 7.11 24.13
C ARG A 247 11.33 7.80 24.95
N GLU A 248 12.50 7.19 25.09
CA GLU A 248 13.68 7.80 25.74
C GLU A 248 14.47 8.71 24.80
N GLY A 249 14.07 8.83 23.53
CA GLY A 249 14.77 9.65 22.53
C GLY A 249 16.11 9.06 22.09
N LEU A 250 16.31 7.75 22.30
CA LEU A 250 17.54 7.06 21.91
C LEU A 250 17.51 6.75 20.41
N LYS A 251 18.65 6.97 19.76
CA LYS A 251 18.81 6.69 18.32
C LYS A 251 19.00 5.19 18.09
N VAL A 252 18.23 4.65 17.14
CA VAL A 252 18.44 3.31 16.59
C VAL A 252 19.01 3.46 15.19
N GLY A 253 20.15 2.83 14.93
CA GLY A 253 20.82 2.81 13.63
C GLY A 253 20.58 1.52 12.84
N ALA A 254 21.02 1.53 11.60
CA ALA A 254 21.19 0.36 10.76
C ALA A 254 22.60 0.43 10.14
N VAL A 255 23.46 -0.53 10.47
CA VAL A 255 24.81 -0.64 9.91
C VAL A 255 24.77 -1.50 8.64
N GLY A 256 25.58 -1.13 7.67
CA GLY A 256 25.49 -1.59 6.29
C GLY A 256 26.30 -2.81 5.84
N PRO A 257 27.10 -3.55 6.65
CA PRO A 257 27.88 -4.64 6.07
C PRO A 257 26.99 -5.81 5.62
N PHE A 258 27.12 -6.23 4.35
CA PHE A 258 26.51 -7.45 3.81
C PHE A 258 27.22 -8.71 4.33
N SER A 259 27.19 -8.91 5.65
CA SER A 259 27.96 -9.97 6.32
C SER A 259 27.11 -11.07 6.93
N PHE A 260 25.87 -10.80 7.31
CA PHE A 260 25.05 -11.74 8.08
C PHE A 260 23.99 -12.38 7.18
N VAL A 261 24.03 -13.70 7.04
CA VAL A 261 23.01 -14.47 6.32
C VAL A 261 22.10 -15.16 7.33
N HIS A 262 20.80 -14.96 7.18
CA HIS A 262 19.76 -15.68 7.91
C HIS A 262 19.33 -16.91 7.12
N ASP A 263 19.80 -18.06 7.57
CA ASP A 263 19.43 -19.36 7.02
C ASP A 263 18.83 -20.15 8.16
N HIS A 264 17.50 -20.30 8.12
CA HIS A 264 16.73 -21.03 9.13
C HIS A 264 16.52 -22.48 8.65
N PRO A 265 17.51 -23.39 8.80
CA PRO A 265 17.40 -24.75 8.32
C PRO A 265 16.23 -25.45 9.00
N LYS A 266 15.53 -26.32 8.26
CA LYS A 266 14.46 -27.13 8.83
C LYS A 266 15.02 -28.01 9.96
N PRO A 267 14.34 -28.09 11.11
CA PRO A 267 14.82 -28.87 12.25
C PRO A 267 14.88 -30.37 11.90
N THR A 268 16.08 -30.94 12.00
CA THR A 268 16.34 -32.35 11.62
C THR A 268 16.08 -33.33 12.77
N THR A 269 15.99 -32.85 14.01
CA THR A 269 15.71 -33.66 15.20
C THR A 269 14.32 -33.37 15.78
N ASP A 270 13.71 -34.36 16.44
CA ASP A 270 12.38 -34.19 17.07
C ASP A 270 12.41 -33.16 18.22
N VAL A 271 13.56 -33.01 18.87
CA VAL A 271 13.82 -32.03 19.93
C VAL A 271 13.94 -30.61 19.37
N ALA A 272 14.57 -30.42 18.20
CA ALA A 272 14.56 -29.11 17.53
C ALA A 272 13.16 -28.75 17.02
N ARG A 273 12.38 -29.75 16.57
CA ARG A 273 10.95 -29.57 16.21
C ARG A 273 10.05 -29.24 17.39
N SER A 274 10.34 -29.74 18.60
CA SER A 274 9.57 -29.37 19.80
C SER A 274 9.88 -27.93 20.22
N TYR A 275 11.12 -27.48 20.11
CA TYR A 275 11.49 -26.08 20.33
C TYR A 275 10.79 -25.12 19.35
N GLU A 276 10.77 -25.43 18.05
CA GLU A 276 10.06 -24.59 17.07
C GLU A 276 8.56 -24.49 17.33
N ARG A 277 7.94 -25.58 17.79
CA ARG A 277 6.53 -25.57 18.20
C ARG A 277 6.25 -24.66 19.39
N VAL A 278 7.21 -24.53 20.33
CA VAL A 278 7.12 -23.56 21.43
C VAL A 278 7.36 -22.14 20.92
N ARG A 279 8.34 -21.95 20.02
CA ARG A 279 8.71 -20.64 19.44
C ARG A 279 7.60 -20.04 18.56
N TYR A 280 6.87 -20.86 17.81
CA TYR A 280 5.74 -20.46 16.96
C TYR A 280 4.37 -20.81 17.57
N SER A 281 4.31 -20.97 18.89
CA SER A 281 3.05 -21.23 19.60
C SER A 281 2.10 -20.05 19.41
N HIS A 282 0.95 -20.30 18.76
CA HIS A 282 -0.12 -19.30 18.58
C HIS A 282 -0.53 -18.68 19.90
N GLN A 283 -0.63 -19.48 20.96
CA GLN A 283 -1.00 -19.00 22.28
C GLN A 283 0.06 -18.08 22.87
N ALA A 284 1.34 -18.45 22.79
CA ALA A 284 2.41 -17.64 23.38
C ALA A 284 2.56 -16.28 22.70
N ILE A 285 2.48 -16.23 21.37
CA ILE A 285 2.57 -14.97 20.61
C ILE A 285 1.31 -14.11 20.83
N ARG A 286 0.15 -14.75 21.02
CA ARG A 286 -1.09 -14.05 21.38
C ARG A 286 -1.04 -13.47 22.79
N ASP A 287 -0.53 -14.21 23.76
CA ASP A 287 -0.34 -13.73 25.12
C ASP A 287 0.65 -12.56 25.16
N ALA A 288 1.73 -12.63 24.37
CA ALA A 288 2.67 -11.52 24.19
C ALA A 288 1.99 -10.27 23.61
N ALA A 289 1.16 -10.42 22.55
CA ALA A 289 0.41 -9.30 22.00
C ALA A 289 -0.56 -8.70 23.03
N ILE A 290 -1.30 -9.52 23.77
CA ILE A 290 -2.22 -9.06 24.84
C ILE A 290 -1.45 -8.31 25.93
N HIS A 291 -0.26 -8.80 26.31
CA HIS A 291 0.62 -8.12 27.25
C HIS A 291 0.99 -6.71 26.77
N LEU A 292 1.43 -6.57 25.51
CA LEU A 292 1.73 -5.25 24.92
C LEU A 292 0.49 -4.36 24.82
N GLU A 293 -0.66 -4.92 24.45
CA GLU A 293 -1.94 -4.21 24.37
C GLU A 293 -2.33 -3.62 25.74
N ASN A 294 -2.18 -4.40 26.80
CA ASN A 294 -2.40 -3.94 28.17
C ASN A 294 -1.37 -2.89 28.60
N LYS A 295 -0.10 -3.05 28.20
CA LYS A 295 1.00 -2.15 28.56
C LYS A 295 0.91 -0.78 27.88
N TYR A 296 0.48 -0.73 26.63
CA TYR A 296 0.51 0.50 25.81
C TYR A 296 -0.87 1.04 25.42
N GLY A 297 -1.95 0.28 25.60
CA GLY A 297 -3.31 0.72 25.29
C GLY A 297 -3.61 0.85 23.79
N VAL A 298 -2.86 0.15 22.94
CA VAL A 298 -3.03 0.10 21.47
C VAL A 298 -2.95 -1.35 21.00
N GLY A 299 -3.65 -1.69 19.90
CA GLY A 299 -3.68 -3.05 19.36
C GLY A 299 -2.34 -3.50 18.76
N PHE A 300 -1.90 -4.72 19.03
CA PHE A 300 -0.71 -5.32 18.41
C PHE A 300 -1.06 -6.57 17.59
N TRP A 301 -2.21 -7.19 17.86
CA TRP A 301 -2.70 -8.30 17.05
C TRP A 301 -3.30 -7.82 15.73
N THR A 302 -2.91 -8.44 14.61
CA THR A 302 -3.44 -8.10 13.26
C THR A 302 -3.83 -9.35 12.47
N ASP A 303 -4.77 -9.19 11.53
CA ASP A 303 -5.17 -10.29 10.63
C ASP A 303 -3.99 -10.77 9.77
N GLY A 304 -3.03 -9.88 9.47
CA GLY A 304 -1.79 -10.24 8.79
C GLY A 304 -0.91 -11.15 9.63
N LEU A 305 -0.74 -10.83 10.92
CA LEU A 305 0.00 -11.66 11.87
C LEU A 305 -0.68 -13.03 12.06
N GLN A 306 -2.02 -13.05 12.18
CA GLN A 306 -2.78 -14.30 12.25
C GLN A 306 -2.55 -15.17 11.02
N ARG A 307 -2.67 -14.62 9.80
CA ARG A 307 -2.43 -15.37 8.56
C ARG A 307 -0.99 -15.91 8.48
N TRP A 308 0.00 -15.10 8.85
CA TRP A 308 1.39 -15.53 8.87
C TRP A 308 1.63 -16.68 9.85
N LEU A 309 1.04 -16.62 11.05
CA LEU A 309 1.09 -17.71 12.03
C LEU A 309 0.40 -18.97 11.50
N ASP A 310 -0.77 -18.83 10.87
CA ASP A 310 -1.49 -19.96 10.28
C ASP A 310 -0.67 -20.67 9.19
N ASP A 311 0.02 -19.90 8.33
CA ASP A 311 0.88 -20.44 7.28
C ASP A 311 2.12 -21.14 7.83
N LYS A 312 2.71 -20.63 8.91
CA LYS A 312 3.85 -21.28 9.59
C LYS A 312 3.43 -22.59 10.25
N THR A 313 2.26 -22.64 10.89
CA THR A 313 1.76 -23.84 11.56
C THR A 313 1.23 -24.90 10.59
N LYS A 314 0.70 -24.51 9.42
CA LYS A 314 0.28 -25.46 8.36
C LYS A 314 1.45 -26.19 7.72
N ASN A 315 2.62 -25.56 7.61
CA ASN A 315 3.82 -26.19 7.04
C ASN A 315 4.48 -27.25 7.96
N ASP A 316 4.05 -27.33 9.24
CA ASP A 316 4.47 -28.37 10.19
C ASP A 316 3.54 -29.61 10.22
N ALA A 317 2.35 -29.52 9.59
CA ALA A 317 1.45 -30.66 9.42
C ALA A 317 1.87 -31.43 8.15
N GLY A 318 2.62 -32.52 8.35
CA GLY A 318 3.22 -33.33 7.29
C GLY A 318 2.37 -33.51 6.03
N LEU A 319 2.83 -32.88 4.94
CA LEU A 319 2.49 -33.20 3.57
C LEU A 319 3.76 -33.71 2.86
N PRO A 320 3.67 -34.75 2.01
CA PRO A 320 4.83 -35.38 1.42
C PRO A 320 5.52 -34.45 0.41
N ALA A 321 6.85 -34.62 0.34
CA ALA A 321 7.77 -33.86 -0.49
C ALA A 321 7.23 -33.57 -1.90
N VAL A 322 7.01 -32.28 -2.19
CA VAL A 322 6.80 -31.82 -3.57
C VAL A 322 8.16 -31.41 -4.13
N LEU A 323 8.72 -32.37 -4.88
CA LEU A 323 9.53 -32.25 -6.09
C LEU A 323 10.64 -31.19 -6.14
N ALA A 324 11.86 -31.72 -6.23
CA ALA A 324 13.04 -31.06 -6.81
C ALA A 324 12.72 -30.39 -8.17
N PRO A 325 13.49 -29.35 -8.56
CA PRO A 325 13.10 -28.44 -9.62
C PRO A 325 13.08 -29.15 -10.97
N ARG A 326 11.91 -29.20 -11.60
CA ARG A 326 11.80 -29.52 -13.03
C ARG A 326 12.17 -28.29 -13.84
N ALA A 327 13.08 -28.50 -14.78
CA ALA A 327 13.52 -27.54 -15.76
C ALA A 327 12.33 -26.86 -16.48
N SER A 328 12.46 -25.53 -16.63
CA SER A 328 11.98 -24.73 -17.76
C SER A 328 10.60 -25.11 -18.31
N ALA A 329 9.55 -24.63 -17.62
CA ALA A 329 8.33 -24.22 -18.30
C ALA A 329 8.21 -22.71 -18.15
N ALA A 330 8.15 -21.98 -19.27
CA ALA A 330 7.97 -20.53 -19.26
C ALA A 330 6.67 -20.20 -18.49
N VAL A 331 6.82 -19.69 -17.27
CA VAL A 331 5.72 -19.08 -16.52
C VAL A 331 5.30 -17.88 -17.34
N ARG A 332 4.09 -17.92 -17.91
CA ARG A 332 3.51 -16.75 -18.56
C ARG A 332 3.13 -15.77 -17.45
N THR A 333 4.04 -14.88 -17.09
CA THR A 333 3.79 -13.79 -16.15
C THR A 333 2.87 -12.78 -16.83
N VAL A 334 1.66 -12.60 -16.32
CA VAL A 334 0.78 -11.50 -16.76
C VAL A 334 1.40 -10.17 -16.33
N PRO A 335 1.32 -9.09 -17.13
CA PRO A 335 1.90 -7.80 -16.74
C PRO A 335 1.28 -7.25 -15.45
N LYS A 336 2.12 -6.64 -14.61
CA LYS A 336 1.72 -5.94 -13.39
C LYS A 336 1.32 -4.51 -13.73
N GLY A 337 0.09 -4.14 -13.40
CA GLY A 337 -0.42 -2.79 -13.60
C GLY A 337 -0.79 -2.11 -12.30
N VAL A 338 -0.77 -0.77 -12.30
CA VAL A 338 -1.39 0.03 -11.24
C VAL A 338 -2.42 1.00 -11.82
N LEU A 339 -3.62 1.00 -11.23
CA LEU A 339 -4.70 1.92 -11.54
C LEU A 339 -4.73 3.01 -10.46
N VAL A 340 -4.41 4.24 -10.85
CA VAL A 340 -4.40 5.39 -9.94
C VAL A 340 -5.74 6.11 -10.03
N ILE A 341 -6.50 6.09 -8.94
CA ILE A 341 -7.86 6.66 -8.82
C ILE A 341 -7.87 7.89 -7.92
N ASP A 342 -8.94 8.69 -7.99
CA ASP A 342 -9.08 9.91 -7.20
C ASP A 342 -9.38 9.61 -5.73
N THR A 343 -10.40 8.79 -5.46
CA THR A 343 -10.86 8.47 -4.11
C THR A 343 -11.56 7.11 -4.07
N ASP A 344 -11.47 6.45 -2.92
CA ASP A 344 -12.12 5.16 -2.70
C ASP A 344 -13.64 5.29 -2.67
N ASN A 345 -14.32 4.20 -3.05
CA ASN A 345 -15.78 4.08 -3.05
C ASN A 345 -16.49 5.18 -3.88
N TRP A 346 -15.89 5.56 -5.01
CA TRP A 346 -16.41 6.53 -5.97
C TRP A 346 -16.38 5.96 -7.40
N ALA A 347 -16.74 6.78 -8.40
CA ALA A 347 -16.87 6.35 -9.79
C ALA A 347 -15.60 5.65 -10.33
N PHE A 348 -14.41 6.23 -10.12
CA PHE A 348 -13.17 5.63 -10.61
C PHE A 348 -12.74 4.39 -9.82
N ALA A 349 -13.07 4.31 -8.52
CA ALA A 349 -12.89 3.08 -7.75
C ALA A 349 -13.74 1.93 -8.32
N ASN A 350 -15.00 2.22 -8.69
CA ASN A 350 -15.88 1.24 -9.32
C ASN A 350 -15.34 0.79 -10.69
N LYS A 351 -14.83 1.72 -11.50
CA LYS A 351 -14.15 1.37 -12.76
C LYS A 351 -12.95 0.46 -12.49
N ALA A 352 -12.10 0.81 -11.53
CA ALA A 352 -10.91 0.04 -11.20
C ALA A 352 -11.25 -1.40 -10.73
N ASP A 353 -12.28 -1.57 -9.89
CA ASP A 353 -12.78 -2.88 -9.46
C ASP A 353 -13.27 -3.73 -10.64
N GLN A 354 -14.01 -3.13 -11.57
CA GLN A 354 -14.49 -3.84 -12.77
C GLN A 354 -13.34 -4.24 -13.70
N LEU A 355 -12.34 -3.35 -13.88
CA LEU A 355 -11.15 -3.67 -14.66
C LEU A 355 -10.34 -4.79 -13.99
N GLN A 356 -10.11 -4.74 -12.68
CA GLN A 356 -9.48 -5.82 -11.90
C GLN A 356 -10.22 -7.15 -12.09
N ARG A 357 -11.55 -7.16 -11.87
CA ARG A 357 -12.35 -8.38 -11.95
C ARG A 357 -12.37 -8.99 -13.35
N ARG A 358 -12.56 -8.17 -14.38
CA ARG A 358 -12.78 -8.62 -15.77
C ARG A 358 -11.47 -8.84 -16.53
N LEU A 359 -10.40 -8.13 -16.19
CA LEU A 359 -9.08 -8.26 -16.84
C LEU A 359 -8.05 -9.07 -16.04
N ARG A 360 -8.43 -9.71 -14.92
CA ARG A 360 -7.52 -10.57 -14.10
C ARG A 360 -6.76 -11.66 -14.85
N HIS A 361 -7.26 -12.07 -16.03
CA HIS A 361 -6.64 -13.08 -16.88
C HIS A 361 -5.58 -12.50 -17.84
N ARG A 362 -5.57 -11.16 -18.00
CA ARG A 362 -4.61 -10.41 -18.84
C ARG A 362 -3.63 -9.59 -18.00
N PHE A 363 -4.04 -9.07 -16.85
CA PHE A 363 -3.24 -8.17 -16.00
C PHE A 363 -3.40 -8.47 -14.52
N GLU A 364 -2.34 -8.24 -13.75
CA GLU A 364 -2.39 -8.17 -12.29
C GLU A 364 -2.42 -6.70 -11.86
N PHE A 365 -3.60 -6.17 -11.53
CA PHE A 365 -3.76 -4.75 -11.17
C PHE A 365 -3.71 -4.52 -9.66
N THR A 366 -2.92 -3.54 -9.24
CA THR A 366 -3.03 -2.86 -7.93
C THR A 366 -3.84 -1.57 -8.09
N VAL A 367 -4.67 -1.21 -7.11
CA VAL A 367 -5.40 0.07 -7.11
C VAL A 367 -4.79 1.00 -6.07
N LEU A 368 -4.47 2.22 -6.49
CA LEU A 368 -3.88 3.25 -5.64
C LEU A 368 -4.80 4.47 -5.59
N SER A 369 -5.28 4.79 -4.39
CA SER A 369 -6.19 5.91 -4.12
C SER A 369 -5.42 7.17 -3.76
N TYR A 370 -5.55 8.21 -4.60
CA TYR A 370 -4.87 9.48 -4.40
C TYR A 370 -5.30 10.17 -3.09
N ALA A 371 -6.61 10.19 -2.80
CA ALA A 371 -7.16 10.78 -1.56
C ALA A 371 -6.73 10.04 -0.28
N ALA A 372 -6.32 8.76 -0.37
CA ALA A 372 -5.86 7.99 0.77
C ALA A 372 -4.41 8.33 1.17
N ILE A 373 -3.53 8.61 0.20
CA ILE A 373 -2.09 8.80 0.43
C ILE A 373 -1.75 10.27 0.78
N LYS A 374 -2.52 11.25 0.28
CA LYS A 374 -2.42 12.70 0.57
C LYS A 374 -0.99 13.29 0.53
N ASP A 375 -0.12 12.70 -0.27
CA ASP A 375 1.27 13.13 -0.47
C ASP A 375 1.68 12.71 -1.90
N ASP A 376 1.84 13.70 -2.78
CA ASP A 376 2.13 13.50 -4.20
C ASP A 376 3.46 12.77 -4.42
N PHE A 377 4.45 13.01 -3.54
CA PHE A 377 5.77 12.40 -3.64
C PHE A 377 5.74 10.93 -3.19
N ARG A 378 4.93 10.57 -2.18
CA ARG A 378 4.71 9.16 -1.80
C ARG A 378 3.97 8.38 -2.88
N ILE A 379 3.00 9.01 -3.55
CA ILE A 379 2.33 8.41 -4.69
C ILE A 379 3.35 8.15 -5.78
N PHE A 380 4.19 9.12 -6.12
CA PHE A 380 5.28 8.95 -7.09
C PHE A 380 6.18 7.74 -6.76
N LEU A 381 6.64 7.60 -5.51
CA LEU A 381 7.47 6.44 -5.10
C LEU A 381 6.73 5.10 -5.20
N ALA A 382 5.43 5.08 -4.93
CA ALA A 382 4.61 3.88 -4.96
C ALA A 382 4.35 3.33 -6.38
N LEU A 383 4.68 4.09 -7.44
CA LEU A 383 4.46 3.68 -8.84
C LEU A 383 5.65 2.91 -9.45
N GLU A 384 6.68 2.62 -8.67
CA GLU A 384 7.85 1.85 -9.13
C GLU A 384 7.55 0.35 -9.25
N GLY A 385 8.08 -0.29 -10.31
CA GLY A 385 8.07 -1.75 -10.47
C GLY A 385 6.85 -2.33 -11.20
N PHE A 386 6.03 -1.47 -11.82
CA PHE A 386 4.89 -1.88 -12.66
C PHE A 386 5.26 -1.86 -14.14
N ASP A 387 4.66 -2.77 -14.92
CA ASP A 387 4.74 -2.75 -16.39
C ASP A 387 3.90 -1.61 -16.98
N ILE A 388 2.79 -1.25 -16.31
CA ILE A 388 1.92 -0.14 -16.71
C ILE A 388 1.38 0.62 -15.50
N VAL A 389 1.38 1.94 -15.60
CA VAL A 389 0.70 2.87 -14.70
C VAL A 389 -0.41 3.56 -15.50
N HIS A 390 -1.65 3.39 -15.05
CA HIS A 390 -2.80 4.08 -15.63
C HIS A 390 -3.41 5.05 -14.63
N PHE A 391 -3.28 6.35 -14.92
CA PHE A 391 -4.01 7.38 -14.20
C PHE A 391 -5.41 7.48 -14.76
N VAL A 392 -6.40 6.94 -14.04
CA VAL A 392 -7.80 6.94 -14.50
C VAL A 392 -8.26 8.37 -14.81
N TRP A 393 -7.75 9.35 -14.06
CA TRP A 393 -8.00 10.76 -14.31
C TRP A 393 -6.71 11.57 -14.47
N ARG A 394 -6.57 12.25 -15.62
CA ARG A 394 -5.41 13.08 -15.96
C ARG A 394 -4.98 14.09 -14.91
N LYS A 395 -5.90 14.61 -14.09
CA LYS A 395 -5.57 15.64 -13.09
C LYS A 395 -4.54 15.11 -12.09
N ILE A 396 -4.69 13.85 -11.70
CA ILE A 396 -3.76 13.18 -10.79
C ILE A 396 -2.38 13.09 -11.42
N PHE A 397 -2.32 12.73 -12.70
CA PHE A 397 -1.05 12.67 -13.44
C PHE A 397 -0.39 14.04 -13.55
N ALA A 398 -1.17 15.08 -13.88
CA ALA A 398 -0.68 16.46 -13.96
C ALA A 398 -0.15 16.97 -12.61
N GLN A 399 -0.82 16.63 -11.50
CA GLN A 399 -0.35 16.99 -10.15
C GLN A 399 1.00 16.34 -9.83
N LEU A 400 1.15 15.06 -10.20
CA LEU A 400 2.39 14.31 -10.00
C LEU A 400 3.58 14.85 -10.83
N LEU A 401 3.29 15.41 -12.01
CA LEU A 401 4.27 16.12 -12.84
C LEU A 401 4.49 17.59 -12.40
N GLY A 402 3.76 18.05 -11.38
CA GLY A 402 3.78 19.42 -10.92
C GLY A 402 5.01 19.80 -10.09
N PRO A 403 5.21 21.11 -9.84
CA PRO A 403 6.38 21.63 -9.13
C PRO A 403 6.48 21.19 -7.67
N ALA A 404 5.38 20.77 -7.04
CA ALA A 404 5.39 20.30 -5.66
C ALA A 404 6.23 19.02 -5.49
N VAL A 405 6.07 18.06 -6.41
CA VAL A 405 6.81 16.78 -6.39
C VAL A 405 8.28 17.02 -6.73
N SER A 406 8.57 17.83 -7.74
CA SER A 406 9.94 18.13 -8.13
C SER A 406 10.68 18.95 -7.06
N SER A 407 10.01 19.91 -6.40
CA SER A 407 10.58 20.64 -5.27
C SER A 407 10.86 19.70 -4.09
N ARG A 408 9.94 18.78 -3.79
CA ARG A 408 10.14 17.79 -2.73
C ARG A 408 11.30 16.86 -3.04
N ALA A 409 11.42 16.38 -4.27
CA ALA A 409 12.56 15.61 -4.75
C ALA A 409 13.88 16.39 -4.58
N ALA A 410 13.91 17.67 -4.95
CA ALA A 410 15.08 18.54 -4.78
C ALA A 410 15.48 18.72 -3.31
N THR A 411 14.52 18.83 -2.37
CA THR A 411 14.82 18.88 -0.92
C THR A 411 15.46 17.59 -0.40
N LEU A 412 15.31 16.49 -1.12
CA LEU A 412 15.91 15.19 -0.82
C LEU A 412 17.20 14.95 -1.64
N GLY A 413 17.71 15.95 -2.34
CA GLY A 413 18.90 15.83 -3.20
C GLY A 413 18.68 15.05 -4.49
N LEU A 414 17.42 14.80 -4.88
CA LEU A 414 17.06 14.07 -6.09
C LEU A 414 16.80 15.03 -7.25
N ASP A 415 17.46 14.80 -8.39
CA ASP A 415 17.03 15.39 -9.66
C ASP A 415 15.77 14.68 -10.14
N PHE A 416 14.62 15.36 -10.03
CA PHE A 416 13.32 14.78 -10.36
C PHE A 416 13.25 14.27 -11.79
N ARG A 417 13.83 14.98 -12.77
CA ARG A 417 13.79 14.57 -14.18
C ARG A 417 14.56 13.28 -14.41
N SER A 418 15.79 13.19 -13.92
CA SER A 418 16.60 11.97 -14.02
C SER A 418 15.96 10.80 -13.29
N HIS A 419 15.40 11.04 -12.11
CA HIS A 419 14.78 9.98 -11.32
C HIS A 419 13.46 9.50 -11.94
N PHE A 420 12.60 10.41 -12.42
CA PHE A 420 11.38 10.08 -13.17
C PHE A 420 11.71 9.25 -14.41
N ALA A 421 12.71 9.67 -15.20
CA ALA A 421 13.13 8.97 -16.40
C ALA A 421 13.65 7.55 -16.08
N LYS A 422 14.42 7.38 -14.99
CA LYS A 422 14.90 6.07 -14.54
C LYS A 422 13.77 5.18 -14.04
N GLN A 423 12.90 5.70 -13.17
CA GLN A 423 11.80 4.95 -12.57
C GLN A 423 10.83 4.42 -13.62
N PHE A 424 10.49 5.24 -14.62
CA PHE A 424 9.53 4.89 -15.66
C PHE A 424 10.20 4.48 -16.98
N ALA A 425 11.49 4.14 -16.97
CA ALA A 425 12.22 3.69 -18.17
C ALA A 425 11.57 2.46 -18.82
N HIS A 426 10.97 1.59 -18.01
CA HIS A 426 10.39 0.32 -18.44
C HIS A 426 8.89 0.22 -18.15
N THR A 427 8.26 1.31 -17.73
CA THR A 427 6.84 1.34 -17.34
C THR A 427 6.04 2.14 -18.37
N ALA A 428 5.00 1.53 -18.92
CA ALA A 428 4.08 2.25 -19.78
C ALA A 428 3.26 3.25 -18.95
N LEU A 429 3.27 4.52 -19.34
CA LEU A 429 2.53 5.58 -18.67
C LEU A 429 1.31 5.94 -19.50
N THR A 430 0.12 5.85 -18.90
CA THR A 430 -1.13 6.22 -19.57
C THR A 430 -2.04 7.02 -18.67
N PHE A 431 -2.94 7.81 -19.26
CA PHE A 431 -3.96 8.52 -18.51
C PHE A 431 -5.30 8.59 -19.26
N GLY A 432 -6.38 8.76 -18.50
CA GLY A 432 -7.73 8.96 -19.00
C GLY A 432 -8.21 10.41 -18.87
N VAL A 433 -8.97 10.87 -19.86
CA VAL A 433 -9.68 12.14 -19.86
C VAL A 433 -11.17 11.88 -19.59
N TYR A 434 -11.64 12.32 -18.41
CA TYR A 434 -13.02 12.09 -17.91
C TYR A 434 -13.82 13.36 -17.63
N ASP A 435 -13.21 14.53 -17.82
CA ASP A 435 -13.85 15.82 -17.60
C ASP A 435 -13.83 16.65 -18.89
N HIS A 436 -14.79 17.55 -19.05
CA HIS A 436 -14.84 18.47 -20.21
C HIS A 436 -14.29 19.87 -19.88
N LEU A 437 -13.31 19.98 -18.98
CA LEU A 437 -12.85 21.29 -18.47
C LEU A 437 -11.85 22.03 -19.39
N PHE A 438 -11.87 21.79 -20.72
CA PHE A 438 -10.90 22.39 -21.65
C PHE A 438 -11.55 22.87 -22.95
N LEU A 439 -12.48 23.82 -22.84
CA LEU A 439 -13.06 24.53 -24.00
C LEU A 439 -12.36 25.88 -24.29
N ALA A 440 -11.33 26.25 -23.52
CA ALA A 440 -10.61 27.51 -23.69
C ALA A 440 -9.16 27.29 -24.18
N PRO A 441 -8.66 28.07 -25.16
CA PRO A 441 -7.38 27.83 -25.85
C PRO A 441 -6.12 27.72 -24.98
N GLY A 442 -6.08 28.28 -23.77
CA GLY A 442 -4.89 28.27 -22.90
C GLY A 442 -4.90 27.22 -21.78
N GLU A 443 -6.00 26.48 -21.58
CA GLU A 443 -6.07 25.55 -20.45
C GLU A 443 -5.35 24.23 -20.73
N ILE A 444 -5.19 23.86 -22.00
CA ILE A 444 -4.49 22.63 -22.39
C ILE A 444 -2.99 22.68 -22.11
N GLU A 445 -2.39 23.86 -22.10
CA GLU A 445 -0.97 24.06 -21.76
C GLU A 445 -0.64 23.55 -20.35
N LYS A 446 -1.61 23.63 -19.42
CA LYS A 446 -1.48 23.09 -18.05
C LYS A 446 -1.26 21.58 -18.03
N TYR A 447 -1.66 20.88 -19.10
CA TYR A 447 -1.58 19.42 -19.23
C TYR A 447 -0.56 18.99 -20.28
N ALA A 448 0.15 19.91 -20.94
CA ALA A 448 1.21 19.59 -21.88
C ALA A 448 2.21 18.54 -21.34
N PRO A 449 2.66 18.62 -20.08
CA PRO A 449 3.54 17.59 -19.50
C PRO A 449 2.95 16.18 -19.54
N CYS A 450 1.62 16.02 -19.40
CA CYS A 450 0.99 14.70 -19.48
C CYS A 450 1.15 14.08 -20.88
N PHE A 451 0.96 14.88 -21.93
CA PHE A 451 1.09 14.41 -23.32
C PHE A 451 2.54 14.12 -23.71
N GLU A 452 3.50 14.84 -23.13
CA GLU A 452 4.93 14.61 -23.34
C GLU A 452 5.40 13.29 -22.68
N GLN A 453 4.91 13.00 -21.47
CA GLN A 453 5.39 11.88 -20.67
C GLN A 453 4.63 10.56 -20.90
N ALA A 454 3.35 10.63 -21.29
CA ALA A 454 2.55 9.42 -21.52
C ALA A 454 2.92 8.71 -22.82
N ASP A 455 2.78 7.39 -22.83
CA ASP A 455 2.86 6.60 -24.06
C ASP A 455 1.57 6.71 -24.86
N LEU A 456 0.42 6.56 -24.21
CA LEU A 456 -0.91 6.68 -24.80
C LEU A 456 -1.87 7.33 -23.80
N TYR A 457 -2.94 7.93 -24.31
CA TYR A 457 -4.03 8.42 -23.48
C TYR A 457 -5.38 8.06 -24.11
N SER A 458 -6.40 8.00 -23.27
CA SER A 458 -7.77 7.69 -23.65
C SER A 458 -8.75 8.77 -23.24
N VAL A 459 -9.92 8.75 -23.85
CA VAL A 459 -11.06 9.65 -23.55
C VAL A 459 -12.28 8.82 -23.19
N SER A 460 -13.15 9.34 -22.32
CA SER A 460 -14.30 8.58 -21.81
C SER A 460 -15.57 8.64 -22.69
N SER A 461 -15.54 9.30 -23.85
CA SER A 461 -16.69 9.43 -24.76
C SER A 461 -16.28 9.84 -26.17
N ARG A 462 -17.14 9.60 -27.17
CA ARG A 462 -16.93 10.05 -28.56
C ARG A 462 -16.82 11.56 -28.65
N LYS A 463 -17.65 12.27 -27.89
CA LYS A 463 -17.62 13.74 -27.80
C LYS A 463 -16.25 14.26 -27.40
N LEU A 464 -15.59 13.62 -26.43
CA LEU A 464 -14.21 13.95 -26.07
C LEU A 464 -13.23 13.53 -27.15
N PHE A 465 -13.43 12.38 -27.80
CA PHE A 465 -12.58 11.94 -28.89
C PHE A 465 -12.50 12.98 -30.01
N ASP A 466 -13.63 13.51 -30.44
CA ASP A 466 -13.72 14.51 -31.51
C ASP A 466 -13.07 15.83 -31.08
N ILE A 467 -13.31 16.28 -29.85
CA ILE A 467 -12.68 17.49 -29.28
C ILE A 467 -11.16 17.34 -29.27
N TYR A 468 -10.63 16.27 -28.68
CA TYR A 468 -9.18 16.08 -28.50
C TYR A 468 -8.45 15.77 -29.81
N SER A 469 -9.12 15.13 -30.76
CA SER A 469 -8.55 14.92 -32.11
C SER A 469 -8.39 16.21 -32.91
N GLY A 470 -9.18 17.24 -32.59
CA GLY A 470 -9.15 18.54 -33.26
C GLY A 470 -8.15 19.55 -32.70
N ILE A 471 -7.41 19.22 -31.63
CA ILE A 471 -6.52 20.17 -30.95
C ILE A 471 -5.14 20.22 -31.64
N PRO A 472 -4.75 21.35 -32.25
CA PRO A 472 -3.44 21.47 -32.89
C PRO A 472 -2.30 21.33 -31.87
N GLY A 473 -1.24 20.62 -32.26
CA GLY A 473 -0.02 20.46 -31.45
C GLY A 473 -0.06 19.33 -30.41
N TYR A 474 -1.18 18.61 -30.27
CA TYR A 474 -1.33 17.48 -29.35
C TYR A 474 -1.70 16.20 -30.11
N PRO A 475 -1.25 15.02 -29.65
CA PRO A 475 -1.59 13.76 -30.30
C PRO A 475 -3.09 13.45 -30.15
N PRO A 476 -3.74 12.80 -31.13
CA PRO A 476 -5.12 12.36 -30.98
C PRO A 476 -5.23 11.24 -29.91
N PRO A 477 -6.40 11.04 -29.30
CA PRO A 477 -6.60 9.96 -28.33
C PRO A 477 -6.37 8.59 -28.97
N ALA A 478 -5.75 7.68 -28.23
CA ALA A 478 -5.46 6.34 -28.73
C ALA A 478 -6.67 5.40 -28.60
N ALA A 479 -7.60 5.69 -27.69
CA ALA A 479 -8.82 4.92 -27.51
C ALA A 479 -9.94 5.75 -26.88
N GLU A 480 -11.18 5.38 -27.20
CA GLU A 480 -12.37 5.76 -26.46
C GLU A 480 -12.68 4.66 -25.42
N LEU A 481 -12.47 4.96 -24.13
CA LEU A 481 -12.63 4.03 -23.02
C LEU A 481 -13.77 4.49 -22.10
N THR A 482 -15.00 4.18 -22.50
CA THR A 482 -16.20 4.50 -21.73
C THR A 482 -16.31 3.68 -20.45
N ASP A 483 -17.09 4.17 -19.48
CA ASP A 483 -17.56 3.33 -18.37
C ASP A 483 -18.68 2.40 -18.83
N GLY A 484 -18.87 1.32 -18.07
CA GLY A 484 -20.04 0.45 -18.18
C GLY A 484 -20.94 0.51 -16.96
N VAL A 485 -22.04 -0.23 -17.02
CA VAL A 485 -22.92 -0.53 -15.89
C VAL A 485 -22.82 -2.01 -15.54
N ASP A 486 -23.01 -2.32 -14.26
CA ASP A 486 -22.97 -3.70 -13.76
C ASP A 486 -24.39 -4.29 -13.79
N LEU A 487 -24.73 -5.00 -14.87
CA LEU A 487 -26.07 -5.58 -15.04
C LEU A 487 -26.32 -6.79 -14.11
N GLU A 488 -25.30 -7.25 -13.37
CA GLU A 488 -25.51 -8.19 -12.26
C GLU A 488 -26.16 -7.48 -11.06
N LEU A 489 -25.85 -6.19 -10.87
CA LEU A 489 -26.32 -5.38 -9.74
C LEU A 489 -27.54 -4.51 -10.08
N PHE A 490 -27.50 -3.80 -11.20
CA PHE A 490 -28.59 -2.91 -11.64
C PHE A 490 -29.50 -3.66 -12.60
N ARG A 491 -30.75 -3.86 -12.16
CA ARG A 491 -31.75 -4.65 -12.89
C ARG A 491 -33.12 -3.98 -12.77
N PRO A 492 -34.03 -4.22 -13.73
CA PRO A 492 -35.38 -3.71 -13.63
C PRO A 492 -36.08 -4.27 -12.39
N SER A 493 -36.91 -3.43 -11.77
CA SER A 493 -37.88 -3.89 -10.77
C SER A 493 -39.23 -4.13 -11.45
N ASN A 494 -40.00 -5.10 -10.96
CA ASN A 494 -41.37 -5.36 -11.45
C ASN A 494 -42.37 -4.31 -10.93
N ARG A 495 -41.97 -3.05 -10.79
CA ARG A 495 -42.82 -1.97 -10.28
C ARG A 495 -43.82 -1.57 -11.38
N PRO A 496 -45.14 -1.59 -11.11
CA PRO A 496 -46.12 -1.12 -12.07
C PRO A 496 -45.97 0.38 -12.30
N LEU A 497 -46.30 0.84 -13.51
CA LEU A 497 -46.35 2.26 -13.82
C LEU A 497 -47.32 2.97 -12.86
N PRO A 498 -47.00 4.21 -12.39
CA PRO A 498 -47.89 4.97 -11.53
C PRO A 498 -49.26 5.20 -12.17
N GLU A 499 -50.32 5.13 -11.37
CA GLU A 499 -51.67 5.51 -11.82
C GLU A 499 -51.67 6.93 -12.42
N ALA A 500 -52.53 7.17 -13.41
CA ALA A 500 -52.57 8.43 -14.15
C ALA A 500 -52.77 9.68 -13.27
N THR A 501 -53.42 9.52 -12.11
CA THR A 501 -53.75 10.58 -11.15
C THR A 501 -52.67 10.82 -10.09
N ALA A 502 -51.75 9.88 -9.88
CA ALA A 502 -50.70 10.01 -8.86
C ALA A 502 -49.57 10.95 -9.34
N PRO A 503 -48.95 11.77 -8.47
CA PRO A 503 -47.75 12.53 -8.84
C PRO A 503 -46.60 11.59 -9.24
N LEU A 504 -45.93 11.90 -10.35
CA LEU A 504 -44.71 11.18 -10.74
C LEU A 504 -43.56 11.53 -9.79
N VAL A 505 -42.73 10.54 -9.48
CA VAL A 505 -41.55 10.68 -8.64
C VAL A 505 -40.31 10.95 -9.51
N VAL A 506 -39.67 12.09 -9.31
CA VAL A 506 -38.44 12.47 -10.01
C VAL A 506 -37.23 12.23 -9.11
N GLY A 507 -36.24 11.55 -9.67
CA GLY A 507 -34.98 11.25 -9.02
C GLY A 507 -33.81 12.07 -9.56
N TRP A 508 -32.83 12.30 -8.70
CA TRP A 508 -31.51 12.82 -9.04
C TRP A 508 -30.49 12.21 -8.07
N ALA A 509 -29.35 11.74 -8.57
CA ALA A 509 -28.29 11.16 -7.74
C ALA A 509 -26.94 11.84 -8.03
N GLY A 510 -26.24 12.25 -6.98
CA GLY A 510 -24.93 12.88 -7.15
C GLY A 510 -24.43 13.65 -5.93
N ASN A 511 -23.51 14.58 -6.21
CA ASN A 511 -22.94 15.48 -5.22
C ASN A 511 -23.26 16.93 -5.59
N SER A 512 -24.18 17.55 -4.86
CA SER A 512 -24.65 18.91 -5.15
C SER A 512 -23.59 19.98 -4.88
N ALA A 513 -22.61 19.68 -4.04
CA ALA A 513 -21.48 20.55 -3.72
C ALA A 513 -20.21 20.23 -4.54
N TRP A 514 -20.33 19.47 -5.65
CA TRP A 514 -19.19 19.14 -6.49
C TRP A 514 -18.75 20.32 -7.36
N GLY A 515 -17.46 20.67 -7.26
CA GLY A 515 -16.85 21.82 -7.95
C GLY A 515 -16.69 23.05 -7.03
N PRO A 516 -16.33 24.22 -7.60
CA PRO A 516 -16.24 25.46 -6.84
C PRO A 516 -17.59 25.84 -6.22
N LYS A 517 -17.59 26.31 -4.96
CA LYS A 517 -18.82 26.69 -4.23
C LYS A 517 -19.66 27.78 -4.91
N THR A 518 -19.08 28.50 -5.86
CA THR A 518 -19.72 29.59 -6.61
C THR A 518 -20.52 29.11 -7.82
N HIS A 519 -20.49 27.81 -8.16
CA HIS A 519 -21.06 27.31 -9.41
C HIS A 519 -21.73 25.93 -9.26
N ASP A 520 -22.99 25.80 -9.68
CA ASP A 520 -23.74 24.55 -9.65
C ASP A 520 -23.51 23.71 -10.92
N HIS A 521 -22.47 22.87 -10.88
CA HIS A 521 -22.08 22.00 -11.99
C HIS A 521 -23.09 20.89 -12.28
N LYS A 522 -23.79 20.38 -11.26
CA LYS A 522 -24.74 19.26 -11.41
C LYS A 522 -26.17 19.71 -11.74
N GLY A 523 -26.46 21.01 -11.62
CA GLY A 523 -27.72 21.63 -12.00
C GLY A 523 -28.86 21.38 -11.02
N LEU A 524 -28.59 20.83 -9.82
CA LEU A 524 -29.64 20.48 -8.86
C LEU A 524 -30.38 21.74 -8.37
N HIS A 525 -29.63 22.78 -8.04
CA HIS A 525 -30.16 24.00 -7.43
C HIS A 525 -30.55 25.06 -8.45
N THR A 526 -29.85 25.09 -9.59
CA THR A 526 -30.00 26.11 -10.62
C THR A 526 -30.94 25.71 -11.76
N ILE A 527 -31.19 24.41 -11.98
CA ILE A 527 -32.02 23.90 -13.08
C ILE A 527 -33.15 23.00 -12.58
N ILE A 528 -32.82 21.89 -11.91
CA ILE A 528 -33.79 20.84 -11.52
C ILE A 528 -34.85 21.38 -10.57
N ARG A 529 -34.45 21.90 -9.40
CA ARG A 529 -35.40 22.44 -8.42
C ARG A 529 -36.21 23.62 -8.97
N PRO A 530 -35.61 24.60 -9.69
CA PRO A 530 -36.37 25.64 -10.34
C PRO A 530 -37.42 25.13 -11.33
N ALA A 531 -37.10 24.15 -12.18
CA ALA A 531 -38.05 23.60 -13.16
C ALA A 531 -39.23 22.90 -12.48
N ILE A 532 -38.97 22.13 -11.42
CA ILE A 532 -40.03 21.49 -10.63
C ILE A 532 -40.93 22.53 -9.96
N ARG A 533 -40.35 23.62 -9.41
CA ARG A 533 -41.12 24.72 -8.81
C ARG A 533 -41.96 25.46 -9.84
N GLU A 534 -41.45 25.65 -11.06
CA GLU A 534 -42.18 26.28 -12.15
C GLU A 534 -43.41 25.45 -12.55
N LEU A 535 -43.22 24.15 -12.76
CA LEU A 535 -44.31 23.21 -13.04
C LEU A 535 -45.34 23.16 -11.91
N ALA A 536 -44.92 23.24 -10.65
CA ALA A 536 -45.83 23.30 -9.52
C ALA A 536 -46.74 24.54 -9.55
N ARG A 537 -46.26 25.69 -10.07
CA ARG A 537 -47.11 26.89 -10.26
C ARG A 537 -48.13 26.70 -11.37
N GLU A 538 -47.87 25.81 -12.34
CA GLU A 538 -48.80 25.41 -13.39
C GLU A 538 -49.78 24.32 -12.94
N GLY A 539 -49.71 23.87 -11.67
CA GLY A 539 -50.53 22.78 -11.15
C GLY A 539 -50.00 21.37 -11.47
N ILE A 540 -48.81 21.26 -12.05
CA ILE A 540 -48.16 19.98 -12.36
C ILE A 540 -47.24 19.60 -11.21
N ILE A 541 -47.65 18.62 -10.42
CA ILE A 541 -46.92 18.20 -9.21
C ILE A 541 -46.05 16.97 -9.49
N PHE A 542 -44.77 17.09 -9.16
CA PHE A 542 -43.81 15.99 -9.09
C PHE A 542 -43.34 15.79 -7.65
N LYS A 543 -43.15 14.53 -7.24
CA LYS A 543 -42.55 14.19 -5.94
C LYS A 543 -41.03 14.09 -6.10
N GLU A 544 -40.30 14.88 -5.33
CA GLU A 544 -38.83 14.84 -5.32
C GLU A 544 -38.34 13.63 -4.50
N HIS A 545 -37.42 12.84 -5.07
CA HIS A 545 -36.72 11.78 -4.37
C HIS A 545 -35.23 11.79 -4.76
N PHE A 546 -34.44 12.62 -4.09
CA PHE A 546 -33.05 12.87 -4.46
C PHE A 546 -32.06 12.12 -3.56
N ALA A 547 -31.06 11.48 -4.18
CA ALA A 547 -29.92 10.85 -3.52
C ALA A 547 -28.70 11.79 -3.56
N ASP A 548 -28.73 12.83 -2.73
CA ASP A 548 -27.63 13.79 -2.56
C ASP A 548 -26.67 13.35 -1.46
N ILE A 549 -25.40 13.15 -1.79
CA ILE A 549 -24.38 12.79 -0.81
C ILE A 549 -24.20 13.84 0.29
N GLN A 550 -24.53 15.11 0.03
CA GLN A 550 -24.48 16.17 1.04
C GLN A 550 -25.58 16.03 2.09
N VAL A 551 -26.64 15.30 1.79
CA VAL A 551 -27.75 15.02 2.71
C VAL A 551 -27.55 13.66 3.38
N ALA A 552 -27.43 12.61 2.57
CA ALA A 552 -27.20 11.25 3.05
C ALA A 552 -26.49 10.43 1.97
N ARG A 553 -25.37 9.81 2.32
CA ARG A 553 -24.65 8.93 1.39
C ARG A 553 -25.37 7.59 1.29
N ARG A 554 -25.90 7.28 0.11
CA ARG A 554 -26.26 5.90 -0.27
C ARG A 554 -25.03 5.16 -0.78
N THR A 555 -24.89 3.91 -0.39
CA THR A 555 -23.87 2.99 -0.88
C THR A 555 -24.27 2.47 -2.27
N ARG A 556 -23.28 2.00 -3.04
CA ARG A 556 -23.52 1.42 -4.37
C ARG A 556 -24.51 0.25 -4.33
N ALA A 557 -24.52 -0.54 -3.26
CA ALA A 557 -25.45 -1.66 -3.08
C ALA A 557 -26.91 -1.20 -2.83
N GLU A 558 -27.12 0.00 -2.33
CA GLU A 558 -28.45 0.60 -2.10
C GLU A 558 -29.01 1.31 -3.33
N MET A 559 -28.15 1.64 -4.30
CA MET A 559 -28.55 2.38 -5.50
C MET A 559 -29.58 1.63 -6.38
N PRO A 560 -29.53 0.31 -6.59
CA PRO A 560 -30.61 -0.40 -7.29
C PRO A 560 -31.97 -0.15 -6.64
N GLY A 561 -32.05 -0.21 -5.31
CA GLY A 561 -33.27 0.08 -4.56
C GLY A 561 -33.75 1.52 -4.78
N TYR A 562 -32.84 2.49 -4.76
CA TYR A 562 -33.15 3.89 -5.09
C TYR A 562 -33.82 4.05 -6.46
N TYR A 563 -33.29 3.40 -7.51
CA TYR A 563 -33.88 3.50 -8.85
C TYR A 563 -35.28 2.88 -8.91
N THR A 564 -35.63 1.94 -8.03
CA THR A 564 -37.01 1.41 -7.95
C THR A 564 -38.00 2.43 -7.36
N GLU A 565 -37.52 3.40 -6.58
CA GLU A 565 -38.33 4.38 -5.85
C GLU A 565 -38.72 5.59 -6.70
N ILE A 566 -38.20 5.70 -7.93
CA ILE A 566 -38.39 6.84 -8.84
C ILE A 566 -39.02 6.42 -10.16
N ASP A 567 -39.68 7.37 -10.82
CA ASP A 567 -40.33 7.15 -12.12
C ASP A 567 -39.53 7.76 -13.28
N ILE A 568 -38.78 8.84 -13.00
CA ILE A 568 -37.95 9.55 -13.98
C ILE A 568 -36.63 9.93 -13.31
N TYR A 569 -35.51 9.64 -13.97
CA TYR A 569 -34.19 10.11 -13.54
C TYR A 569 -33.81 11.41 -14.25
N LEU A 570 -33.32 12.39 -13.49
CA LEU A 570 -32.93 13.72 -13.98
C LEU A 570 -31.41 13.89 -13.94
N CYS A 571 -30.83 14.35 -15.05
CA CYS A 571 -29.42 14.73 -15.15
C CYS A 571 -29.27 16.12 -15.81
N ALA A 572 -29.00 17.16 -15.02
CA ALA A 572 -28.81 18.53 -15.53
C ALA A 572 -27.35 18.99 -15.43
N SER A 573 -26.41 18.04 -15.50
CA SER A 573 -24.98 18.32 -15.39
C SER A 573 -24.50 19.21 -16.54
N GLN A 574 -23.58 20.12 -16.25
CA GLN A 574 -22.91 20.91 -17.30
C GLN A 574 -21.94 20.05 -18.11
N SER A 575 -21.31 19.07 -17.45
CA SER A 575 -20.22 18.25 -17.99
C SER A 575 -20.13 16.94 -17.21
N GLU A 576 -19.96 15.82 -17.92
CA GLU A 576 -19.74 14.48 -17.36
C GLU A 576 -18.92 13.68 -18.37
N GLY A 577 -17.88 12.94 -17.96
CA GLY A 577 -17.21 11.99 -18.86
C GLY A 577 -18.10 10.82 -19.21
N THR A 578 -18.54 10.08 -18.18
CA THR A 578 -19.62 9.09 -18.28
C THR A 578 -20.60 9.33 -17.14
N PRO A 579 -21.85 9.77 -17.40
CA PRO A 579 -22.87 9.92 -16.37
C PRO A 579 -23.35 8.54 -15.89
N ASN A 580 -22.60 7.91 -14.99
CA ASN A 580 -22.94 6.58 -14.46
C ASN A 580 -24.38 6.47 -13.95
N PRO A 581 -24.95 7.46 -13.23
CA PRO A 581 -26.36 7.40 -12.83
C PRO A 581 -27.37 7.32 -13.98
N VAL A 582 -27.05 7.85 -15.17
CA VAL A 582 -27.89 7.69 -16.37
C VAL A 582 -27.89 6.23 -16.82
N LEU A 583 -26.71 5.60 -16.89
CA LEU A 583 -26.60 4.19 -17.28
C LEU A 583 -27.25 3.25 -16.23
N GLU A 584 -27.11 3.56 -14.95
CA GLU A 584 -27.74 2.83 -13.86
C GLU A 584 -29.28 2.94 -13.90
N ALA A 585 -29.81 4.16 -14.11
CA ALA A 585 -31.24 4.39 -14.30
C ALA A 585 -31.79 3.58 -15.48
N MET A 586 -31.09 3.62 -16.63
CA MET A 586 -31.44 2.82 -17.81
C MET A 586 -31.44 1.32 -17.50
N ALA A 587 -30.44 0.81 -16.78
CA ALA A 587 -30.35 -0.60 -16.37
C ALA A 587 -31.50 -1.05 -15.47
N CYS A 588 -32.05 -0.11 -14.68
CA CYS A 588 -33.24 -0.32 -13.85
C CYS A 588 -34.55 -0.05 -14.60
N GLY A 589 -34.52 0.26 -15.89
CA GLY A 589 -35.70 0.56 -16.71
C GLY A 589 -36.30 1.94 -16.42
N VAL A 590 -35.58 2.83 -15.74
CA VAL A 590 -36.07 4.18 -15.41
C VAL A 590 -35.82 5.13 -16.60
N PRO A 591 -36.85 5.77 -17.16
CA PRO A 591 -36.69 6.82 -18.16
C PRO A 591 -35.81 7.98 -17.68
N VAL A 592 -35.01 8.55 -18.58
CA VAL A 592 -34.03 9.59 -18.28
C VAL A 592 -34.35 10.90 -19.00
N VAL A 593 -34.31 12.02 -18.28
CA VAL A 593 -34.27 13.37 -18.87
C VAL A 593 -32.91 13.98 -18.56
N THR A 594 -32.13 14.28 -19.59
CA THR A 594 -30.71 14.62 -19.43
C THR A 594 -30.25 15.77 -20.33
N THR A 595 -29.28 16.55 -19.88
CA THR A 595 -28.43 17.37 -20.78
C THR A 595 -27.58 16.49 -21.70
N ASP A 596 -27.08 17.04 -22.81
CA ASP A 596 -26.17 16.36 -23.74
C ASP A 596 -24.72 16.29 -23.21
N VAL A 597 -24.51 15.43 -22.22
CA VAL A 597 -23.22 15.23 -21.53
C VAL A 597 -22.67 13.82 -21.72
N GLY A 598 -21.34 13.73 -21.77
CA GLY A 598 -20.62 12.46 -21.85
C GLY A 598 -21.15 11.54 -22.94
N VAL A 599 -21.49 10.33 -22.54
CA VAL A 599 -22.02 9.28 -23.43
C VAL A 599 -23.54 9.29 -23.58
N ALA A 600 -24.26 10.26 -23.03
CA ALA A 600 -25.73 10.24 -23.01
C ALA A 600 -26.32 10.02 -24.41
N ARG A 601 -25.90 10.80 -25.40
CA ARG A 601 -26.35 10.66 -26.79
C ARG A 601 -26.01 9.32 -27.44
N GLU A 602 -24.93 8.68 -26.99
CA GLU A 602 -24.48 7.38 -27.50
C GLU A 602 -25.25 6.22 -26.84
N ALA A 603 -25.61 6.39 -25.57
CA ALA A 603 -26.31 5.39 -24.77
C ALA A 603 -27.81 5.34 -25.08
N LEU A 604 -28.44 6.51 -25.17
CA LEU A 604 -29.89 6.62 -25.37
C LEU A 604 -30.30 6.16 -26.77
N GLY A 605 -31.41 5.44 -26.87
CA GLY A 605 -32.00 5.07 -28.15
C GLY A 605 -32.79 6.24 -28.78
N PRO A 606 -33.39 6.03 -29.96
CA PRO A 606 -34.12 7.08 -30.66
C PRO A 606 -35.24 7.73 -29.83
N LEU A 607 -36.02 6.95 -29.09
CA LEU A 607 -37.13 7.48 -28.27
C LEU A 607 -36.60 8.25 -27.06
N GLN A 608 -35.64 7.67 -26.34
CA GLN A 608 -35.06 8.29 -25.15
C GLN A 608 -34.24 9.54 -25.49
N SER A 609 -33.66 9.61 -26.68
CA SER A 609 -32.91 10.78 -27.17
C SER A 609 -33.77 12.03 -27.33
N GLU A 610 -35.09 11.91 -27.49
CA GLU A 610 -36.01 13.07 -27.50
C GLU A 610 -36.09 13.79 -26.14
N PHE A 611 -35.62 13.15 -25.07
CA PHE A 611 -35.55 13.69 -23.71
C PHE A 611 -34.15 14.19 -23.34
N ILE A 612 -33.27 14.32 -24.33
CA ILE A 612 -32.08 15.16 -24.23
C ILE A 612 -32.52 16.63 -24.34
N LEU A 613 -32.08 17.47 -23.41
CA LEU A 613 -32.41 18.90 -23.41
C LEU A 613 -31.75 19.61 -24.59
N GLU A 614 -32.50 20.49 -25.24
CA GLU A 614 -32.02 21.35 -26.34
C GLU A 614 -30.93 22.31 -25.85
N ASP A 615 -31.10 22.83 -24.63
CA ASP A 615 -30.13 23.65 -23.93
C ASP A 615 -30.21 23.42 -22.41
N ARG A 616 -29.19 23.86 -21.67
CA ARG A 616 -29.14 23.70 -20.21
C ARG A 616 -29.90 24.84 -19.51
N SER A 617 -31.22 24.85 -19.64
CA SER A 617 -32.11 25.81 -18.98
C SER A 617 -33.22 25.15 -18.17
N VAL A 618 -33.84 25.98 -17.31
CA VAL A 618 -35.02 25.62 -16.53
C VAL A 618 -36.19 25.25 -17.45
N GLU A 619 -36.46 26.06 -18.49
CA GLU A 619 -37.58 25.83 -19.41
C GLU A 619 -37.39 24.57 -20.25
N ALA A 620 -36.18 24.30 -20.76
CA ALA A 620 -35.93 23.08 -21.51
C ALA A 620 -36.25 21.83 -20.66
N LEU A 621 -35.80 21.79 -19.40
CA LEU A 621 -36.13 20.70 -18.48
C LEU A 621 -37.63 20.65 -18.16
N ALA A 622 -38.25 21.80 -17.87
CA ALA A 622 -39.68 21.89 -17.55
C ALA A 622 -40.54 21.38 -18.72
N SER A 623 -40.20 21.73 -19.95
CA SER A 623 -40.87 21.29 -21.17
C SER A 623 -40.87 19.77 -21.33
N LYS A 624 -39.73 19.10 -21.12
CA LYS A 624 -39.64 17.63 -21.19
C LYS A 624 -40.48 16.95 -20.09
N LEU A 625 -40.43 17.47 -18.86
CA LEU A 625 -41.24 16.96 -17.75
C LEU A 625 -42.74 17.18 -17.98
N ARG A 626 -43.12 18.34 -18.54
CA ARG A 626 -44.51 18.66 -18.92
C ARG A 626 -45.03 17.67 -19.96
N ARG A 627 -44.20 17.26 -20.93
CA ARG A 627 -44.54 16.21 -21.91
C ARG A 627 -44.78 14.86 -21.23
N LEU A 628 -43.89 14.42 -20.35
CA LEU A 628 -44.04 13.14 -19.61
C LEU A 628 -45.24 13.13 -18.67
N HIS A 629 -45.59 14.28 -18.09
CA HIS A 629 -46.79 14.40 -17.27
C HIS A 629 -48.08 14.24 -18.09
N ARG A 630 -48.13 14.84 -19.28
CA ARG A 630 -49.29 14.79 -20.19
C ARG A 630 -49.49 13.42 -20.83
N ASP A 631 -48.40 12.79 -21.25
CA ASP A 631 -48.43 11.47 -21.87
C ASP A 631 -47.54 10.50 -21.10
N ARG A 632 -48.14 9.81 -20.12
CA ARG A 632 -47.44 8.80 -19.32
C ARG A 632 -47.30 7.45 -20.03
N SER A 633 -48.04 7.24 -21.12
CA SER A 633 -48.01 5.97 -21.86
C SER A 633 -46.63 5.71 -22.47
N VAL A 634 -45.90 6.79 -22.77
CA VAL A 634 -44.53 6.73 -23.29
C VAL A 634 -43.52 6.17 -22.29
N LEU A 635 -43.78 6.23 -20.98
CA LEU A 635 -42.82 5.77 -19.95
C LEU A 635 -42.49 4.28 -20.11
N GLY A 636 -43.47 3.45 -20.48
CA GLY A 636 -43.25 2.02 -20.74
C GLY A 636 -42.34 1.80 -21.94
N ALA A 637 -42.60 2.50 -23.05
CA ALA A 637 -41.78 2.39 -24.27
C ALA A 637 -40.33 2.87 -24.04
N LEU A 638 -40.15 3.94 -23.26
CA LEU A 638 -38.84 4.45 -22.84
C LEU A 638 -38.08 3.44 -21.98
N SER A 639 -38.75 2.84 -20.99
CA SER A 639 -38.20 1.77 -20.16
C SER A 639 -37.74 0.57 -21.01
N GLU A 640 -38.59 0.09 -21.92
CA GLU A 640 -38.27 -1.04 -22.80
C GLU A 640 -37.11 -0.74 -23.76
N GLU A 641 -37.02 0.49 -24.27
CA GLU A 641 -35.85 0.92 -25.06
C GLU A 641 -34.58 0.92 -24.22
N ASN A 642 -34.62 1.48 -23.01
CA ASN A 642 -33.47 1.52 -22.10
C ASN A 642 -32.97 0.11 -21.78
N LEU A 643 -33.86 -0.81 -21.40
CA LEU A 643 -33.50 -2.19 -21.07
C LEU A 643 -32.91 -2.97 -22.25
N ARG A 644 -33.34 -2.67 -23.47
CA ARG A 644 -32.73 -3.25 -24.69
C ARG A 644 -31.35 -2.67 -24.97
N ARG A 645 -31.20 -1.35 -24.88
CA ARG A 645 -29.96 -0.62 -25.24
C ARG A 645 -28.85 -0.81 -24.22
N ILE A 646 -29.18 -0.91 -22.94
CA ILE A 646 -28.20 -0.92 -21.87
C ILE A 646 -27.31 -2.18 -21.86
N GLY A 647 -27.74 -3.26 -22.51
CA GLY A 647 -26.94 -4.48 -22.70
C GLY A 647 -25.59 -4.21 -23.39
N ASP A 648 -25.52 -3.22 -24.27
CA ASP A 648 -24.27 -2.81 -24.93
C ASP A 648 -23.30 -2.13 -23.97
N TRP A 649 -23.79 -1.62 -22.84
CA TRP A 649 -23.02 -0.86 -21.84
C TRP A 649 -22.60 -1.71 -20.65
N ASP A 650 -22.83 -3.02 -20.67
CA ASP A 650 -22.35 -3.91 -19.62
C ASP A 650 -20.82 -3.90 -19.53
N TRP A 651 -20.28 -3.93 -18.31
CA TRP A 651 -18.84 -3.98 -18.06
C TRP A 651 -18.17 -5.18 -18.74
N SER A 652 -18.87 -6.30 -18.95
CA SER A 652 -18.34 -7.44 -19.70
C SER A 652 -17.96 -7.10 -21.14
N ARG A 653 -18.63 -6.12 -21.76
CA ARG A 653 -18.35 -5.65 -23.12
C ARG A 653 -17.38 -4.46 -23.14
N ARG A 654 -17.45 -3.58 -22.14
CA ARG A 654 -16.64 -2.35 -22.08
C ARG A 654 -15.22 -2.56 -21.56
N ALA A 655 -14.99 -3.56 -20.70
CA ALA A 655 -13.67 -3.80 -20.12
C ALA A 655 -12.62 -4.25 -21.16
N GLY A 656 -13.02 -4.96 -22.22
CA GLY A 656 -12.10 -5.52 -23.23
C GLY A 656 -11.23 -4.46 -23.90
N ALA A 657 -11.84 -3.35 -24.34
CA ALA A 657 -11.13 -2.23 -24.97
C ALA A 657 -10.06 -1.59 -24.07
N ASN A 658 -10.26 -1.62 -22.75
CA ASN A 658 -9.25 -1.14 -21.80
C ASN A 658 -8.02 -2.07 -21.82
N GLY A 659 -8.24 -3.39 -21.88
CA GLY A 659 -7.16 -4.37 -22.00
C GLY A 659 -6.32 -4.19 -23.27
N ASP A 660 -6.99 -3.97 -24.41
CA ASP A 660 -6.31 -3.74 -25.69
C ASP A 660 -5.51 -2.44 -25.69
N PHE A 661 -6.05 -1.38 -25.07
CA PHE A 661 -5.34 -0.12 -24.86
C PHE A 661 -4.09 -0.28 -23.99
N PHE A 662 -4.18 -1.06 -22.89
CA PHE A 662 -3.03 -1.33 -22.02
C PHE A 662 -1.94 -2.14 -22.72
N ASP A 663 -2.32 -3.17 -23.48
CA ASP A 663 -1.37 -3.96 -24.29
C ASP A 663 -0.66 -3.08 -25.33
N ALA A 664 -1.39 -2.19 -26.01
CA ALA A 664 -0.81 -1.25 -26.96
C ALA A 664 0.17 -0.27 -26.29
N ALA A 665 -0.14 0.20 -25.07
CA ALA A 665 0.76 1.08 -24.32
C ALA A 665 2.06 0.38 -23.92
N ILE A 666 1.98 -0.85 -23.44
CA ILE A 666 3.14 -1.68 -23.09
C ILE A 666 3.99 -1.97 -24.33
N ALA A 667 3.35 -2.33 -25.45
CA ALA A 667 4.05 -2.56 -26.72
C ALA A 667 4.80 -1.30 -27.19
N LYS A 668 4.16 -0.13 -27.12
CA LYS A 668 4.78 1.16 -27.48
C LYS A 668 5.95 1.53 -26.57
N ARG A 669 5.85 1.28 -25.26
CA ARG A 669 6.96 1.52 -24.32
C ARG A 669 8.13 0.58 -24.62
N ARG A 670 7.86 -0.69 -24.97
CA ARG A 670 8.88 -1.66 -25.36
C ARG A 670 9.56 -1.29 -26.68
N SER A 671 8.85 -0.75 -27.67
CA SER A 671 9.45 -0.37 -28.96
C SER A 671 10.32 0.89 -28.90
N ARG A 672 10.23 1.70 -27.83
CA ARG A 672 11.13 2.84 -27.59
C ARG A 672 12.51 2.41 -27.04
N ARG A 673 12.67 1.11 -26.79
CA ARG A 673 13.84 0.48 -26.18
C ARG A 673 14.83 -0.07 -27.21
N ASP A 674 14.34 -0.35 -28.42
CA ASP A 674 15.09 -0.74 -29.61
C ASP A 674 15.37 0.52 -30.46
#